data_AF-A0A2N9HZE8-F1
#
_entry.id   AF-A0A2N9HZE8-F1
#
_cell.length_a   1.000
_cell.length_b   1.000
_cell.length_c   1.000
_cell.angle_alpha   90.00
_cell.angle_beta   90.00
_cell.angle_gamma   90.00
#
_symmetry.space_group_name_H-M   'P 1'
#
loop_
_entity.id
_entity.type
_entity.pdbx_description
1 polymer ?
#
loop_
_entity_poly.entity_id
_entity_poly.type
_entity_poly.pdbx_seq_one_letter_code
_entity_poly.pdbx_strand_id
1 'polypeptide(L)'
;MGPQRRLGIYVGFDSPSIIRYLEPLTGDIFKARFDDCHFNETIFPPLGGEKSLPEARREITWNVSTLSHLDPRTNQSELEVQRIIHLQGIANQLPDVFTDSKKIVKSHIPAANNPARIEVPEGQLINIAANESKTRLKRGRPVGAKDKIPRKRKIQEKQVAAPEEAIPMKQATNIINLSKNCAHKSPENEPPEEGTPEELSPEEEQVPENDEISIHYVSTGEIWDRNKIVVDNIFSFKVALDITRSNDHEIEPQTVEQCRRRNDWPKWKEAIQAELNSLLKREVFGPIVQTPEGVMPVGYKWVFVRKRNEKNEIIRYKARLVAQGFSQRPGIDYEETYSPVMDAITFRFLISLVVTENLDMRLMDVVTAYLYGSLDNDIYMKIPEGYKMPEAYNSKSRNMYSIKLQRSLYGLKQSGRMWYNRLSEYLLKEGFENNPICPCVFIKKSESGFAIVAVYVDDLNLVGTPEELTKTADYLKNEFEMKDLGKTKFCLGLQIEHLPDGILIHQSTYTEKVLKHFHMDKAHPLSTPMVVRSLDVKKDPFRPQEVGEETLGPEVPYLSAIGALMYLANCTRPDIAFSVNLLARYSSAPTLRHWNGVKHVLRYLRGTTDMRLFYPNKSNPQLVGYADAGYLSDPHKGRSQTGYLFTCGDTAISWRSVKQTISATSSNHSEIIAIHEASRECVWLRSVIQHIREKCGLSSIKDNPTILYEDNAACITQIRGGYIKGDRIKHISPKFFYTHELQKSGDINVKQIRSSENLADIFTKSLPTTTFKKIVHNIGMRRLKDLLILNN
;
A
#
# COMPACT_ATOMS: atom_id res chain seq x y z
N MET A 1 -14.27 -27.96 -10.19
CA MET A 1 -15.63 -27.42 -9.95
C MET A 1 -16.62 -28.03 -10.94
N GLY A 2 -17.85 -28.36 -10.52
CA GLY A 2 -18.89 -28.94 -11.41
C GLY A 2 -18.69 -30.43 -11.74
N PRO A 3 -19.59 -31.03 -12.56
CA PRO A 3 -19.62 -32.48 -12.84
C PRO A 3 -18.50 -32.98 -13.78
N GLN A 4 -17.63 -32.10 -14.28
CA GLN A 4 -16.47 -32.47 -15.09
C GLN A 4 -15.19 -32.43 -14.25
N ARG A 5 -15.01 -33.42 -13.36
CA ARG A 5 -13.69 -33.70 -12.77
C ARG A 5 -12.83 -34.43 -13.82
N ARG A 6 -11.86 -33.74 -14.42
CA ARG A 6 -10.81 -34.37 -15.24
C ARG A 6 -9.80 -35.06 -14.32
N LEU A 7 -9.31 -36.24 -14.71
CA LEU A 7 -8.22 -36.92 -14.03
C LEU A 7 -6.89 -36.40 -14.59
N GLY A 8 -5.91 -36.14 -13.74
CA GLY A 8 -4.61 -35.58 -14.13
C GLY A 8 -3.47 -36.17 -13.32
N ILE A 9 -2.32 -36.37 -13.96
CA ILE A 9 -1.07 -36.74 -13.28
C ILE A 9 -0.38 -35.44 -12.88
N TYR A 10 -0.12 -35.24 -11.59
CA TYR A 10 0.64 -34.08 -11.12
C TYR A 10 2.09 -34.15 -11.61
N VAL A 11 2.59 -33.07 -12.22
CA VAL A 11 3.95 -33.00 -12.80
C VAL A 11 4.78 -31.81 -12.30
N GLY A 12 4.27 -31.04 -11.32
CA GLY A 12 4.99 -29.93 -10.69
C GLY A 12 4.11 -28.71 -10.43
N PHE A 13 4.74 -27.56 -10.19
CA PHE A 13 4.04 -26.29 -9.95
C PHE A 13 4.79 -25.11 -10.60
N ASP A 14 4.10 -23.98 -10.70
CA ASP A 14 4.66 -22.69 -11.14
C ASP A 14 4.68 -21.67 -9.99
N SER A 15 3.78 -21.84 -9.02
CA SER A 15 3.79 -21.14 -7.75
C SER A 15 3.16 -22.05 -6.67
N PRO A 16 3.30 -21.75 -5.37
CA PRO A 16 2.66 -22.53 -4.31
C PRO A 16 1.14 -22.65 -4.42
N SER A 17 0.48 -21.82 -5.25
CA SER A 17 -0.96 -21.83 -5.50
C SER A 17 -1.36 -22.24 -6.92
N ILE A 18 -0.42 -22.54 -7.84
CA ILE A 18 -0.71 -23.00 -9.20
C ILE A 18 0.14 -24.22 -9.56
N ILE A 19 -0.53 -25.36 -9.76
CA ILE A 19 0.06 -26.64 -10.17
C ILE A 19 0.02 -26.85 -11.69
N ARG A 20 0.93 -27.70 -12.18
CA ARG A 20 0.89 -28.33 -13.51
C ARG A 20 0.43 -29.77 -13.40
N TYR A 21 -0.46 -30.19 -14.29
CA TYR A 21 -0.88 -31.59 -14.43
C TYR A 21 -0.93 -32.01 -15.91
N LEU A 22 -0.56 -33.26 -16.17
CA LEU A 22 -0.68 -33.92 -17.47
C LEU A 22 -2.06 -34.58 -17.58
N GLU A 23 -2.80 -34.36 -18.66
CA GLU A 23 -4.05 -35.07 -18.94
C GLU A 23 -3.78 -36.44 -19.60
N PRO A 24 -4.11 -37.59 -18.97
CA PRO A 24 -3.63 -38.91 -19.42
C PRO A 24 -4.17 -39.40 -20.78
N LEU A 25 -5.18 -38.74 -21.34
CA LEU A 25 -5.83 -39.12 -22.60
C LEU A 25 -5.33 -38.31 -23.81
N THR A 26 -4.63 -37.19 -23.56
CA THR A 26 -4.14 -36.26 -24.59
C THR A 26 -2.63 -36.07 -24.53
N GLY A 27 -2.02 -36.20 -23.35
CA GLY A 27 -0.61 -35.87 -23.11
C GLY A 27 -0.34 -34.37 -22.92
N ASP A 28 -1.38 -33.54 -22.98
CA ASP A 28 -1.27 -32.09 -22.80
C ASP A 28 -1.00 -31.73 -21.33
N ILE A 29 -0.19 -30.69 -21.12
CA ILE A 29 0.11 -30.12 -19.79
C ILE A 29 -0.81 -28.92 -19.54
N PHE A 30 -1.66 -29.03 -18.52
CA PHE A 30 -2.58 -27.99 -18.08
C PHE A 30 -2.16 -27.42 -16.72
N LYS A 31 -2.70 -26.23 -16.40
CA LYS A 31 -2.50 -25.55 -15.12
C LYS A 31 -3.81 -25.47 -14.34
N ALA A 32 -3.75 -25.61 -13.03
CA ALA A 32 -4.89 -25.43 -12.12
C ALA A 32 -4.41 -24.77 -10.81
N ARG A 33 -5.32 -24.11 -10.08
CA ARG A 33 -5.00 -23.63 -8.73
C ARG A 33 -4.99 -24.81 -7.76
N PHE A 34 -4.04 -24.79 -6.81
CA PHE A 34 -3.92 -25.84 -5.79
C PHE A 34 -5.24 -26.01 -5.01
N ASP A 35 -5.87 -24.90 -4.63
CA ASP A 35 -7.15 -24.87 -3.88
C ASP A 35 -8.36 -25.44 -4.65
N ASP A 36 -8.29 -25.53 -5.99
CA ASP A 36 -9.34 -26.11 -6.84
C ASP A 36 -9.13 -27.62 -7.10
N CYS A 37 -8.06 -28.22 -6.55
CA CYS A 37 -7.64 -29.60 -6.80
C CYS A 37 -7.79 -30.50 -5.57
N HIS A 38 -8.14 -31.77 -5.81
CA HIS A 38 -8.05 -32.83 -4.81
C HIS A 38 -6.98 -33.83 -5.24
N PHE A 39 -5.99 -34.06 -4.39
CA PHE A 39 -4.92 -35.03 -4.61
C PHE A 39 -5.32 -36.40 -4.05
N ASN A 40 -4.79 -37.48 -4.63
CA ASN A 40 -4.88 -38.80 -4.05
C ASN A 40 -3.63 -39.06 -3.18
N GLU A 41 -3.74 -38.68 -1.90
CA GLU A 41 -2.64 -38.72 -0.93
C GLU A 41 -2.17 -40.15 -0.57
N THR A 42 -2.84 -41.20 -1.08
CA THR A 42 -2.38 -42.60 -0.94
C THR A 42 -1.10 -42.91 -1.75
N ILE A 43 -0.70 -42.03 -2.68
CA ILE A 43 0.49 -42.22 -3.54
C ILE A 43 1.53 -41.09 -3.36
N PHE A 44 1.10 -39.87 -3.02
CA PHE A 44 2.00 -38.72 -2.81
C PHE A 44 1.70 -38.00 -1.49
N PRO A 45 2.67 -37.92 -0.54
CA PRO A 45 2.51 -37.13 0.68
C PRO A 45 2.69 -35.62 0.40
N PRO A 46 2.15 -34.73 1.26
CA PRO A 46 2.33 -33.29 1.11
C PRO A 46 3.80 -32.86 1.31
N LEU A 47 4.21 -31.86 0.52
CA LEU A 47 5.56 -31.28 0.55
C LEU A 47 5.91 -30.78 1.97
N GLY A 48 6.95 -31.38 2.57
CA GLY A 48 7.47 -31.02 3.91
C GLY A 48 7.18 -32.04 5.03
N GLY A 49 6.59 -33.20 4.74
CA GLY A 49 6.35 -34.26 5.73
C GLY A 49 7.45 -35.32 5.83
N GLU A 50 8.41 -35.17 6.76
CA GLU A 50 9.35 -36.26 7.09
C GLU A 50 8.67 -37.41 7.84
N LYS A 51 8.33 -38.50 7.14
CA LYS A 51 8.23 -39.86 7.70
C LYS A 51 8.74 -40.91 6.72
N SER A 52 9.42 -41.92 7.26
CA SER A 52 10.08 -43.00 6.53
C SER A 52 9.11 -43.94 5.81
N LEU A 53 9.38 -44.23 4.54
CA LEU A 53 8.82 -45.37 3.80
C LEU A 53 9.47 -46.69 4.26
N PRO A 54 8.71 -47.79 4.41
CA PRO A 54 9.27 -49.13 4.59
C PRO A 54 10.00 -49.64 3.33
N GLU A 55 11.02 -50.48 3.54
CA GLU A 55 11.92 -50.98 2.49
C GLU A 55 11.26 -52.02 1.57
N ALA A 56 10.77 -51.63 0.39
CA ALA A 56 10.39 -52.59 -0.67
C ALA A 56 10.28 -52.00 -2.10
N ARG A 57 11.31 -51.31 -2.64
CA ARG A 57 11.54 -51.18 -4.10
C ARG A 57 12.94 -50.66 -4.44
N ARG A 58 13.71 -51.51 -5.13
CA ARG A 58 14.93 -51.18 -5.91
C ARG A 58 14.56 -50.38 -7.18
N GLU A 59 15.42 -49.62 -7.85
CA GLU A 59 16.78 -49.10 -7.57
C GLU A 59 17.01 -47.95 -8.58
N ILE A 60 17.69 -46.87 -8.20
CA ILE A 60 18.37 -45.97 -9.14
C ILE A 60 19.75 -45.67 -8.55
N THR A 61 20.80 -46.20 -9.18
CA THR A 61 22.15 -46.25 -8.63
C THR A 61 22.93 -44.98 -8.95
N TRP A 62 23.24 -44.18 -7.93
CA TRP A 62 24.10 -42.99 -8.07
C TRP A 62 25.57 -43.37 -7.93
N ASN A 63 26.23 -43.67 -9.05
CA ASN A 63 27.69 -43.73 -9.11
C ASN A 63 28.26 -42.32 -9.30
N VAL A 64 28.59 -41.64 -8.19
CA VAL A 64 29.46 -40.45 -8.18
C VAL A 64 30.74 -40.80 -7.46
N SER A 65 31.83 -40.97 -8.20
CA SER A 65 33.15 -41.21 -7.64
C SER A 65 33.75 -39.93 -7.07
N THR A 66 34.05 -39.97 -5.76
CA THR A 66 35.06 -39.15 -5.05
C THR A 66 34.93 -37.62 -5.13
N LEU A 67 34.57 -37.05 -3.98
CA LEU A 67 34.98 -35.69 -3.61
C LEU A 67 36.50 -35.53 -3.70
N SER A 68 36.96 -34.42 -4.28
CA SER A 68 38.25 -33.82 -3.96
C SER A 68 38.12 -32.28 -3.94
N HIS A 69 38.93 -31.65 -3.10
CA HIS A 69 38.79 -30.24 -2.69
C HIS A 69 38.91 -29.23 -3.83
N LEU A 70 38.23 -28.08 -3.68
CA LEU A 70 38.82 -26.76 -3.99
C LEU A 70 38.10 -25.61 -3.25
N ASP A 71 38.83 -24.52 -3.03
CA ASP A 71 38.45 -23.32 -2.25
C ASP A 71 37.90 -22.23 -3.20
N PRO A 72 36.80 -21.52 -2.90
CA PRO A 72 36.22 -20.47 -3.75
C PRO A 72 37.05 -19.17 -3.89
N ARG A 73 38.37 -19.21 -3.62
CA ARG A 73 39.32 -18.13 -3.93
C ARG A 73 40.13 -18.45 -5.20
N THR A 74 39.51 -18.21 -6.35
CA THR A 74 40.23 -18.24 -7.63
C THR A 74 40.91 -16.89 -7.87
N ASN A 75 42.05 -16.87 -8.57
CA ASN A 75 42.71 -15.63 -8.98
C ASN A 75 41.76 -14.68 -9.76
N GLN A 76 40.75 -15.22 -10.44
CA GLN A 76 39.74 -14.42 -11.14
C GLN A 76 38.85 -13.61 -10.19
N SER A 77 38.44 -14.14 -9.03
CA SER A 77 37.59 -13.37 -8.09
C SER A 77 38.39 -12.27 -7.38
N GLU A 78 39.68 -12.49 -7.10
CA GLU A 78 40.56 -11.42 -6.62
C GLU A 78 40.85 -10.37 -7.71
N LEU A 79 41.04 -10.78 -8.98
CA LEU A 79 41.18 -9.82 -10.10
C LEU A 79 39.92 -8.96 -10.30
N GLU A 80 38.73 -9.56 -10.29
CA GLU A 80 37.46 -8.81 -10.42
C GLU A 80 37.26 -7.82 -9.26
N VAL A 81 37.53 -8.23 -8.02
CA VAL A 81 37.46 -7.32 -6.86
C VAL A 81 38.49 -6.19 -6.97
N GLN A 82 39.74 -6.47 -7.38
CA GLN A 82 40.73 -5.43 -7.62
C GLN A 82 40.33 -4.49 -8.77
N ARG A 83 39.70 -5.01 -9.82
CA ARG A 83 39.20 -4.23 -10.97
C ARG A 83 38.06 -3.28 -10.56
N ILE A 84 37.12 -3.75 -9.74
CA ILE A 84 36.05 -2.92 -9.16
C ILE A 84 36.63 -1.81 -8.28
N ILE A 85 37.57 -2.15 -7.37
CA ILE A 85 38.24 -1.16 -6.51
C ILE A 85 39.03 -0.14 -7.33
N HIS A 86 39.70 -0.57 -8.41
CA HIS A 86 40.44 0.31 -9.32
C HIS A 86 39.51 1.28 -10.08
N LEU A 87 38.40 0.79 -10.63
CA LEU A 87 37.39 1.62 -11.31
C LEU A 87 36.74 2.62 -10.34
N GLN A 88 36.45 2.20 -9.10
CA GLN A 88 35.93 3.09 -8.07
C GLN A 88 36.98 4.13 -7.62
N GLY A 89 38.26 3.76 -7.60
CA GLY A 89 39.39 4.67 -7.40
C GLY A 89 39.48 5.74 -8.50
N ILE A 90 39.37 5.35 -9.77
CA ILE A 90 39.33 6.28 -10.92
C ILE A 90 38.12 7.22 -10.81
N ALA A 91 36.92 6.68 -10.54
CA ALA A 91 35.70 7.48 -10.42
C ALA A 91 35.81 8.56 -9.32
N ASN A 92 36.46 8.23 -8.20
CA ASN A 92 36.72 9.17 -7.10
C ASN A 92 37.88 10.15 -7.33
N GLN A 93 38.63 10.01 -8.43
CA GLN A 93 39.78 10.85 -8.80
C GLN A 93 39.54 11.70 -10.05
N LEU A 94 38.41 11.51 -10.75
CA LEU A 94 37.99 12.38 -11.85
C LEU A 94 37.63 13.77 -11.32
N PRO A 95 38.25 14.86 -11.81
CA PRO A 95 37.86 16.23 -11.41
C PRO A 95 36.46 16.61 -11.92
N ASP A 96 35.80 17.57 -11.25
CA ASP A 96 34.41 18.06 -11.48
C ASP A 96 34.15 18.79 -12.82
N VAL A 97 34.72 18.30 -13.93
CA VAL A 97 34.62 18.88 -15.27
C VAL A 97 33.25 18.59 -15.93
N PHE A 98 32.49 17.62 -15.42
CA PHE A 98 31.19 17.18 -15.96
C PHE A 98 30.02 18.16 -15.76
N THR A 99 30.29 19.42 -15.44
CA THR A 99 29.28 20.49 -15.33
C THR A 99 29.28 21.48 -16.51
N ASP A 100 30.30 21.50 -17.38
CA ASP A 100 30.35 22.37 -18.57
C ASP A 100 29.81 21.67 -19.83
N SER A 101 28.50 21.76 -20.03
CA SER A 101 27.79 21.19 -21.18
C SER A 101 28.15 21.80 -22.55
N LYS A 102 29.04 22.80 -22.61
CA LYS A 102 29.49 23.43 -23.86
C LYS A 102 30.80 22.87 -24.42
N LYS A 103 31.48 21.96 -23.72
CA LYS A 103 32.79 21.40 -24.15
C LYS A 103 32.77 19.95 -24.62
N ILE A 104 31.64 19.25 -24.58
CA ILE A 104 31.52 17.90 -25.13
C ILE A 104 31.48 18.00 -26.67
N VAL A 105 32.64 17.87 -27.30
CA VAL A 105 32.77 17.74 -28.75
C VAL A 105 32.13 16.43 -29.19
N LYS A 106 31.32 16.47 -30.26
CA LYS A 106 30.69 15.26 -30.82
C LYS A 106 31.77 14.29 -31.32
N SER A 107 31.84 13.10 -30.72
CA SER A 107 32.60 11.99 -31.31
C SER A 107 31.93 11.54 -32.61
N HIS A 108 32.72 11.38 -33.67
CA HIS A 108 32.28 10.77 -34.93
C HIS A 108 32.67 9.29 -34.96
N ILE A 109 31.76 8.43 -34.51
CA ILE A 109 31.80 6.99 -34.78
C ILE A 109 30.42 6.59 -35.32
N PRO A 110 30.30 6.21 -36.61
CA PRO A 110 29.03 5.79 -37.19
C PRO A 110 28.61 4.42 -36.65
N ALA A 111 27.44 4.33 -36.01
CA ALA A 111 26.81 3.06 -35.66
C ALA A 111 26.20 2.42 -36.91
N ALA A 112 27.01 1.64 -37.63
CA ALA A 112 26.59 0.91 -38.82
C ALA A 112 25.96 -0.44 -38.45
N ASN A 113 24.66 -0.45 -38.12
CA ASN A 113 23.78 -1.61 -38.29
C ASN A 113 22.30 -1.15 -38.29
N ASN A 114 21.79 -0.83 -39.47
CA ASN A 114 20.37 -0.55 -39.73
C ASN A 114 19.86 -1.61 -40.72
N PRO A 115 18.87 -2.44 -40.36
CA PRO A 115 18.42 -3.53 -41.22
C PRO A 115 17.63 -3.02 -42.42
N ALA A 116 17.96 -3.53 -43.61
CA ALA A 116 17.17 -3.35 -44.84
C ALA A 116 16.60 -4.71 -45.30
N ARG A 117 15.47 -4.67 -46.00
CA ARG A 117 14.74 -5.88 -46.45
C ARG A 117 15.57 -6.78 -47.37
N ILE A 118 15.28 -8.07 -47.30
CA ILE A 118 15.30 -8.97 -48.46
C ILE A 118 13.86 -9.42 -48.71
N GLU A 119 13.46 -9.45 -49.99
CA GLU A 119 12.18 -10.01 -50.46
C GLU A 119 12.46 -11.35 -51.16
N VAL A 120 11.52 -12.29 -51.10
CA VAL A 120 11.62 -13.59 -51.78
C VAL A 120 10.78 -13.54 -53.08
N PRO A 121 11.23 -14.11 -54.21
CA PRO A 121 10.77 -13.64 -55.54
C PRO A 121 9.45 -14.24 -56.04
N GLU A 122 8.80 -13.53 -56.97
CA GLU A 122 7.82 -14.13 -57.90
C GLU A 122 8.52 -14.82 -59.08
N GLY A 123 7.96 -15.94 -59.55
CA GLY A 123 8.47 -16.68 -60.71
C GLY A 123 7.48 -17.72 -61.27
N GLN A 124 6.71 -17.30 -62.29
CA GLN A 124 6.29 -18.01 -63.52
C GLN A 124 6.43 -19.57 -63.64
N LEU A 125 5.58 -20.33 -64.34
CA LEU A 125 4.40 -20.07 -65.19
C LEU A 125 3.74 -21.42 -65.57
N ILE A 126 2.43 -21.66 -65.32
CA ILE A 126 1.63 -22.68 -66.05
C ILE A 126 0.18 -22.18 -66.23
N ASN A 127 -0.36 -22.33 -67.44
CA ASN A 127 -1.78 -22.11 -67.75
C ASN A 127 -2.59 -23.41 -67.60
N ILE A 128 -3.87 -23.33 -67.18
CA ILE A 128 -5.00 -24.14 -67.66
C ILE A 128 -6.32 -23.52 -67.16
N ALA A 129 -7.45 -23.82 -67.80
CA ALA A 129 -8.70 -23.08 -67.66
C ALA A 129 -9.89 -23.89 -67.10
N ALA A 130 -10.91 -23.14 -66.67
CA ALA A 130 -12.34 -23.45 -66.72
C ALA A 130 -13.01 -24.33 -65.61
N ASN A 131 -14.33 -24.14 -65.56
CA ASN A 131 -15.42 -24.99 -65.06
C ASN A 131 -15.74 -25.15 -63.54
N GLU A 132 -16.82 -24.45 -63.17
CA GLU A 132 -18.08 -25.04 -62.67
C GLU A 132 -18.16 -25.82 -61.33
N SER A 133 -18.58 -25.07 -60.30
CA SER A 133 -19.92 -25.19 -59.67
C SER A 133 -20.15 -26.09 -58.44
N LYS A 134 -21.06 -25.56 -57.57
CA LYS A 134 -21.96 -26.26 -56.61
C LYS A 134 -21.27 -26.96 -55.40
N THR A 135 -21.88 -27.07 -54.21
CA THR A 135 -23.29 -26.80 -53.80
C THR A 135 -23.41 -26.40 -52.32
N ARG A 136 -24.47 -25.63 -51.97
CA ARG A 136 -25.35 -25.67 -50.74
C ARG A 136 -24.72 -25.98 -49.34
N LEU A 137 -25.15 -25.34 -48.24
CA LEU A 137 -26.55 -25.06 -47.84
C LEU A 137 -26.76 -23.69 -47.14
N LYS A 138 -28.02 -23.27 -47.02
CA LYS A 138 -28.52 -22.15 -46.19
C LYS A 138 -29.64 -22.63 -45.26
N ARG A 139 -29.80 -21.96 -44.10
CA ARG A 139 -31.07 -21.67 -43.35
C ARG A 139 -30.71 -20.79 -42.14
N GLY A 140 -31.53 -19.83 -41.69
CA GLY A 140 -32.78 -19.28 -42.21
C GLY A 140 -33.27 -18.11 -41.32
N ARG A 141 -34.13 -17.20 -41.84
CA ARG A 141 -34.68 -16.03 -41.11
C ARG A 141 -36.19 -15.91 -41.38
N PRO A 142 -37.07 -15.73 -40.37
CA PRO A 142 -38.46 -15.30 -40.58
C PRO A 142 -38.50 -13.88 -41.17
N VAL A 143 -39.08 -13.65 -42.35
CA VAL A 143 -40.53 -13.44 -42.61
C VAL A 143 -41.04 -12.15 -42.00
N GLY A 144 -41.38 -11.17 -42.86
CA GLY A 144 -41.84 -9.84 -42.48
C GLY A 144 -41.48 -8.75 -43.50
N ALA A 145 -41.59 -9.01 -44.81
CA ALA A 145 -41.07 -8.15 -45.87
C ALA A 145 -42.17 -7.48 -46.71
N LYS A 146 -41.97 -6.21 -47.08
CA LYS A 146 -42.60 -5.53 -48.22
C LYS A 146 -41.64 -4.49 -48.84
N ASP A 147 -40.79 -4.93 -49.76
CA ASP A 147 -40.04 -4.04 -50.63
C ASP A 147 -40.93 -3.45 -51.73
N LYS A 148 -40.66 -2.21 -52.15
CA LYS A 148 -40.75 -1.77 -53.56
C LYS A 148 -39.62 -0.80 -53.91
N ILE A 149 -39.15 -0.88 -55.15
CA ILE A 149 -38.01 -0.18 -55.78
C ILE A 149 -38.47 0.27 -57.18
N PRO A 150 -37.63 0.79 -58.10
CA PRO A 150 -36.64 1.89 -58.05
C PRO A 150 -36.85 2.93 -59.21
N ARG A 151 -36.02 4.00 -59.34
CA ARG A 151 -35.32 4.37 -60.62
C ARG A 151 -34.42 5.64 -60.64
N LYS A 152 -33.17 5.40 -61.06
CA LYS A 152 -32.12 6.19 -61.80
C LYS A 152 -32.36 7.64 -62.32
N ARG A 153 -31.27 8.45 -62.20
CA ARG A 153 -30.71 9.50 -63.13
C ARG A 153 -31.53 10.82 -63.28
N LYS A 154 -30.99 11.99 -63.69
CA LYS A 154 -29.66 12.43 -64.27
C LYS A 154 -29.43 13.96 -64.03
N ILE A 155 -28.15 14.43 -64.00
CA ILE A 155 -27.52 15.62 -64.67
C ILE A 155 -28.43 16.84 -65.04
N GLN A 156 -28.13 18.15 -64.79
CA GLN A 156 -26.94 18.94 -65.23
C GLN A 156 -26.79 20.36 -64.58
N GLU A 157 -25.54 20.87 -64.43
CA GLU A 157 -25.03 22.29 -64.51
C GLU A 157 -25.67 23.44 -63.68
N LYS A 158 -25.10 24.66 -63.45
CA LYS A 158 -23.90 25.48 -63.85
C LYS A 158 -23.77 26.62 -62.76
N GLN A 159 -22.87 27.62 -62.66
CA GLN A 159 -21.48 28.06 -63.00
C GLN A 159 -21.28 29.42 -62.22
N VAL A 160 -20.15 30.08 -61.95
CA VAL A 160 -18.67 29.90 -62.00
C VAL A 160 -18.11 30.72 -60.77
N ALA A 161 -16.89 31.24 -60.50
CA ALA A 161 -15.68 31.71 -61.23
C ALA A 161 -14.41 31.63 -60.32
N ALA A 162 -13.24 31.99 -60.88
CA ALA A 162 -12.02 32.46 -60.20
C ALA A 162 -11.33 33.50 -61.13
N PRO A 163 -10.22 34.17 -60.72
CA PRO A 163 -8.83 33.68 -60.97
C PRO A 163 -7.85 34.09 -59.82
N GLU A 164 -6.51 33.90 -59.76
CA GLU A 164 -5.44 33.03 -60.33
C GLU A 164 -4.20 33.12 -59.34
N GLU A 165 -2.94 32.70 -59.53
CA GLU A 165 -2.10 32.34 -60.69
C GLU A 165 -1.13 31.15 -60.39
N ALA A 166 0.20 31.25 -60.58
CA ALA A 166 1.11 30.11 -60.80
C ALA A 166 2.51 30.20 -60.11
N ILE A 167 3.50 29.45 -60.63
CA ILE A 167 4.85 29.17 -60.07
C ILE A 167 5.82 28.79 -61.22
N PRO A 168 7.16 29.08 -61.19
CA PRO A 168 8.14 27.97 -61.34
C PRO A 168 9.59 28.15 -60.81
N MET A 169 10.13 27.07 -60.21
CA MET A 169 11.45 26.42 -60.51
C MET A 169 12.87 26.97 -60.16
N LYS A 170 13.76 25.98 -59.84
CA LYS A 170 15.05 25.59 -60.49
C LYS A 170 16.43 25.64 -59.75
N GLN A 171 16.94 24.44 -59.43
CA GLN A 171 18.26 23.81 -59.73
C GLN A 171 19.62 24.56 -59.60
N ALA A 172 20.64 23.90 -58.97
CA ALA A 172 21.87 23.36 -59.62
C ALA A 172 23.16 23.29 -58.74
N THR A 173 23.59 22.05 -58.40
CA THR A 173 24.96 21.45 -58.36
C THR A 173 26.27 22.25 -58.11
N ASN A 174 27.24 21.62 -57.42
CA ASN A 174 28.57 21.29 -58.00
C ASN A 174 29.44 20.27 -57.18
N ILE A 175 29.80 19.13 -57.83
CA ILE A 175 31.11 18.40 -58.01
C ILE A 175 32.24 18.48 -56.92
N ILE A 176 33.13 17.48 -56.64
CA ILE A 176 34.03 16.64 -57.48
C ILE A 176 34.45 15.27 -56.81
N ASN A 177 34.37 14.15 -57.55
CA ASN A 177 35.24 12.92 -57.69
C ASN A 177 35.91 12.20 -56.46
N LEU A 178 36.65 11.04 -56.53
CA LEU A 178 37.28 10.29 -57.65
C LEU A 178 37.62 8.78 -57.34
N SER A 179 36.96 7.80 -58.01
CA SER A 179 37.47 6.42 -58.33
C SER A 179 37.78 5.40 -57.18
N LYS A 180 38.08 4.09 -57.38
CA LYS A 180 38.31 3.23 -58.58
C LYS A 180 38.10 1.72 -58.26
N ASN A 181 37.80 0.91 -59.30
CA ASN A 181 38.16 -0.50 -59.64
C ASN A 181 38.85 -1.43 -58.59
N CYS A 182 38.84 -2.78 -58.60
CA CYS A 182 38.21 -3.92 -59.33
C CYS A 182 38.79 -5.24 -58.72
N ALA A 183 38.41 -6.51 -59.04
CA ALA A 183 37.19 -7.20 -59.52
C ALA A 183 37.49 -8.74 -59.66
N HIS A 184 36.52 -9.53 -60.14
CA HIS A 184 36.60 -10.88 -60.75
C HIS A 184 36.72 -12.19 -59.92
N LYS A 185 35.81 -13.13 -60.29
CA LYS A 185 35.96 -14.58 -60.55
C LYS A 185 35.86 -15.65 -59.43
N SER A 186 34.77 -16.41 -59.54
CA SER A 186 34.55 -17.85 -59.23
C SER A 186 35.38 -18.79 -60.18
N PRO A 187 35.29 -20.15 -60.12
CA PRO A 187 34.42 -21.02 -59.28
C PRO A 187 35.12 -22.30 -58.68
N GLU A 188 34.27 -23.20 -58.13
CA GLU A 188 34.25 -24.67 -58.31
C GLU A 188 34.80 -25.67 -57.25
N ASN A 189 34.02 -26.77 -57.14
CA ASN A 189 34.27 -28.10 -56.57
C ASN A 189 34.11 -28.35 -55.04
N GLU A 190 34.01 -29.63 -54.67
CA GLU A 190 33.07 -30.20 -53.68
C GLU A 190 33.77 -30.97 -52.49
N PRO A 191 33.10 -31.74 -51.60
CA PRO A 191 33.49 -31.96 -50.17
C PRO A 191 34.55 -33.11 -49.96
N PRO A 192 35.02 -33.48 -48.73
CA PRO A 192 34.32 -33.40 -47.43
C PRO A 192 35.12 -33.24 -46.09
N GLU A 193 34.36 -33.35 -44.99
CA GLU A 193 34.68 -33.84 -43.63
C GLU A 193 35.28 -32.92 -42.52
N GLU A 194 34.81 -33.24 -41.30
CA GLU A 194 35.22 -32.90 -39.92
C GLU A 194 35.59 -31.46 -39.46
N GLY A 195 35.06 -31.04 -38.29
CA GLY A 195 35.80 -30.13 -37.40
C GLY A 195 35.02 -29.17 -36.47
N THR A 196 34.98 -29.49 -35.16
CA THR A 196 34.85 -28.56 -34.00
C THR A 196 33.52 -27.76 -33.78
N PRO A 197 33.23 -27.30 -32.53
CA PRO A 197 31.86 -27.02 -32.09
C PRO A 197 31.51 -25.53 -31.84
N GLU A 198 30.20 -25.26 -31.75
CA GLU A 198 29.62 -23.93 -31.49
C GLU A 198 29.75 -23.49 -30.01
N GLU A 199 29.87 -22.17 -29.80
CA GLU A 199 29.86 -21.56 -28.47
C GLU A 199 28.41 -21.38 -27.96
N LEU A 200 28.09 -21.97 -26.81
CA LEU A 200 26.82 -21.72 -26.12
C LEU A 200 26.97 -20.51 -25.17
N SER A 201 26.29 -19.41 -25.51
CA SER A 201 26.17 -18.23 -24.65
C SER A 201 25.40 -18.54 -23.36
N PRO A 202 25.80 -17.99 -22.19
CA PRO A 202 25.00 -18.09 -20.98
C PRO A 202 23.63 -17.44 -21.15
N GLU A 203 22.57 -18.09 -20.65
CA GLU A 203 21.24 -17.49 -20.58
C GLU A 203 21.21 -16.42 -19.48
N GLU A 204 20.83 -15.19 -19.83
CA GLU A 204 20.55 -14.14 -18.85
C GLU A 204 19.20 -14.43 -18.19
N GLU A 205 19.15 -14.54 -16.85
CA GLU A 205 17.89 -14.63 -16.10
C GLU A 205 17.10 -13.32 -16.26
N GLN A 206 16.14 -13.31 -17.20
CA GLN A 206 15.28 -12.16 -17.45
C GLN A 206 14.38 -11.87 -16.24
N VAL A 207 14.78 -10.85 -15.47
CA VAL A 207 13.93 -10.25 -14.42
C VAL A 207 12.63 -9.75 -15.06
N PRO A 208 11.44 -10.08 -14.52
CA PRO A 208 10.18 -9.65 -15.10
C PRO A 208 10.07 -8.12 -15.24
N GLU A 209 9.67 -7.64 -16.43
CA GLU A 209 9.72 -6.22 -16.86
C GLU A 209 8.97 -5.19 -15.98
N ASN A 210 8.27 -5.61 -14.91
CA ASN A 210 7.49 -4.70 -14.07
C ASN A 210 7.52 -5.00 -12.56
N ASP A 211 8.61 -5.60 -12.08
CA ASP A 211 8.87 -5.75 -10.65
C ASP A 211 9.53 -4.49 -10.04
N GLU A 212 9.43 -4.34 -8.71
CA GLU A 212 10.18 -3.39 -7.88
C GLU A 212 10.87 -4.13 -6.73
N ILE A 213 12.14 -3.82 -6.50
CA ILE A 213 12.91 -4.32 -5.35
C ILE A 213 12.45 -3.54 -4.10
N SER A 214 11.96 -4.24 -3.09
CA SER A 214 11.60 -3.63 -1.82
C SER A 214 12.81 -2.95 -1.19
N ILE A 215 12.60 -1.78 -0.58
CA ILE A 215 13.60 -1.10 0.28
C ILE A 215 14.18 -1.98 1.41
N HIS A 216 13.55 -3.12 1.72
CA HIS A 216 14.02 -4.10 2.70
C HIS A 216 14.59 -5.39 2.10
N TYR A 217 14.75 -5.48 0.77
CA TYR A 217 15.16 -6.69 0.04
C TYR A 217 16.40 -7.40 0.64
N VAL A 218 17.44 -6.65 1.05
CA VAL A 218 18.65 -7.20 1.71
C VAL A 218 18.33 -8.01 2.98
N SER A 219 17.20 -7.74 3.62
CA SER A 219 16.72 -8.40 4.84
C SER A 219 15.54 -9.36 4.65
N THR A 220 14.83 -9.30 3.51
CA THR A 220 13.57 -10.04 3.27
C THR A 220 13.51 -10.84 1.97
N GLY A 221 14.37 -10.56 1.00
CA GLY A 221 14.26 -11.07 -0.37
C GLY A 221 13.01 -10.59 -1.13
N GLU A 222 12.32 -9.57 -0.62
CA GLU A 222 10.99 -9.20 -1.11
C GLU A 222 11.03 -8.35 -2.39
N ILE A 223 10.42 -8.87 -3.45
CA ILE A 223 10.21 -8.23 -4.75
C ILE A 223 8.70 -8.01 -4.94
N TRP A 224 8.31 -6.93 -5.60
CA TRP A 224 6.94 -6.47 -5.77
C TRP A 224 6.55 -6.33 -7.25
N ASP A 225 5.67 -7.21 -7.74
CA ASP A 225 4.98 -7.00 -9.01
C ASP A 225 4.08 -5.75 -8.91
N ARG A 226 4.44 -4.71 -9.67
CA ARG A 226 3.77 -3.40 -9.68
C ARG A 226 2.32 -3.45 -10.19
N ASN A 227 1.91 -4.49 -10.90
CA ASN A 227 0.52 -4.73 -11.30
C ASN A 227 -0.30 -5.46 -10.21
N LYS A 228 0.34 -6.20 -9.30
CA LYS A 228 -0.34 -6.96 -8.23
C LYS A 228 -0.42 -6.20 -6.90
N ILE A 229 0.49 -5.27 -6.60
CA ILE A 229 0.46 -4.52 -5.34
C ILE A 229 -0.73 -3.56 -5.27
N VAL A 230 -1.60 -3.79 -4.29
CA VAL A 230 -2.66 -2.85 -3.90
C VAL A 230 -2.07 -1.79 -2.98
N VAL A 231 -1.87 -0.58 -3.52
CA VAL A 231 -1.35 0.57 -2.75
C VAL A 231 -2.47 1.16 -1.89
N ASP A 232 -2.62 0.63 -0.67
CA ASP A 232 -3.63 1.05 0.30
C ASP A 232 -3.01 1.44 1.67
N ASN A 233 -3.89 1.70 2.65
CA ASN A 233 -3.47 2.06 4.01
C ASN A 233 -2.63 0.96 4.68
N ILE A 234 -2.91 -0.32 4.43
CA ILE A 234 -2.19 -1.46 5.01
C ILE A 234 -0.78 -1.52 4.41
N PHE A 235 -0.66 -1.37 3.09
CA PHE A 235 0.64 -1.26 2.40
C PHE A 235 1.45 -0.06 2.93
N SER A 236 0.83 1.12 3.05
CA SER A 236 1.51 2.31 3.59
C SER A 236 2.02 2.12 5.02
N PHE A 237 1.24 1.44 5.87
CA PHE A 237 1.62 1.15 7.25
C PHE A 237 2.75 0.12 7.34
N LYS A 238 2.74 -0.92 6.48
CA LYS A 238 3.89 -1.85 6.35
C LYS A 238 5.17 -1.07 6.01
N VAL A 239 5.15 -0.31 4.93
CA VAL A 239 6.32 0.48 4.47
C VAL A 239 6.77 1.48 5.55
N ALA A 240 5.86 2.06 6.31
CA ALA A 240 6.19 2.95 7.42
C ALA A 240 6.85 2.22 8.60
N LEU A 241 6.37 1.03 8.99
CA LEU A 241 7.03 0.20 9.99
C LEU A 241 8.44 -0.22 9.54
N ASP A 242 8.59 -0.54 8.26
CA ASP A 242 9.85 -1.02 7.69
C ASP A 242 10.90 0.11 7.63
N ILE A 243 10.58 1.29 7.06
CA ILE A 243 11.43 2.49 7.15
C ILE A 243 11.72 2.89 8.62
N THR A 244 10.79 2.63 9.55
CA THR A 244 11.04 2.89 10.98
C THR A 244 12.10 1.95 11.56
N ARG A 245 12.28 0.75 11.00
CA ARG A 245 13.30 -0.27 11.36
C ARG A 245 14.59 -0.14 10.54
N SER A 246 14.57 0.46 9.35
CA SER A 246 15.67 0.41 8.36
C SER A 246 17.02 1.00 8.81
N ASN A 247 17.08 1.73 9.93
CA ASN A 247 18.31 2.34 10.45
C ASN A 247 19.20 1.34 11.24
N ASP A 248 18.78 0.08 11.36
CA ASP A 248 19.51 -0.95 12.08
C ASP A 248 20.64 -1.55 11.21
N HIS A 249 21.86 -1.02 11.33
CA HIS A 249 23.08 -1.57 10.72
C HIS A 249 23.44 -3.00 11.19
N GLU A 250 22.72 -3.55 12.17
CA GLU A 250 22.83 -4.93 12.59
C GLU A 250 21.48 -5.64 12.44
N ILE A 251 21.43 -6.70 11.63
CA ILE A 251 20.26 -7.56 11.48
C ILE A 251 19.88 -8.19 12.84
N GLU A 252 18.60 -8.11 13.22
CA GLU A 252 18.07 -8.80 14.41
C GLU A 252 18.11 -10.33 14.19
N PRO A 253 18.49 -11.14 15.20
CA PRO A 253 18.57 -12.59 15.04
C PRO A 253 17.18 -13.19 14.78
N GLN A 254 17.11 -14.25 13.97
CA GLN A 254 15.86 -14.91 13.58
C GLN A 254 15.60 -16.24 14.31
N THR A 255 16.62 -16.82 14.97
CA THR A 255 16.52 -18.10 15.72
C THR A 255 17.30 -18.03 17.03
N VAL A 256 17.04 -18.99 17.92
CA VAL A 256 17.73 -19.07 19.23
C VAL A 256 19.23 -19.41 19.04
N GLU A 257 19.56 -20.14 17.98
CA GLU A 257 20.90 -20.57 17.60
C GLU A 257 21.72 -19.39 17.10
N GLN A 258 21.08 -18.49 16.34
CA GLN A 258 21.68 -17.20 15.97
C GLN A 258 21.92 -16.34 17.21
N CYS A 259 21.00 -16.30 18.17
CA CYS A 259 21.21 -15.59 19.44
C CYS A 259 22.38 -16.18 20.24
N ARG A 260 22.51 -17.52 20.30
CA ARG A 260 23.60 -18.23 21.02
C ARG A 260 24.98 -18.00 20.41
N ARG A 261 25.07 -17.71 19.12
CA ARG A 261 26.33 -17.44 18.39
C ARG A 261 26.82 -15.99 18.53
N ARG A 262 26.07 -15.11 19.21
CA ARG A 262 26.41 -13.69 19.35
C ARG A 262 26.89 -13.34 20.75
N ASN A 263 27.75 -12.33 20.84
CA ASN A 263 28.30 -11.82 22.11
C ASN A 263 27.22 -11.24 23.06
N ASP A 264 26.05 -10.89 22.53
CA ASP A 264 24.89 -10.42 23.31
C ASP A 264 23.97 -11.56 23.82
N TRP A 265 24.35 -12.83 23.64
CA TRP A 265 23.59 -14.01 24.09
C TRP A 265 23.02 -13.93 25.51
N PRO A 266 23.75 -13.49 26.57
CA PRO A 266 23.19 -13.41 27.91
C PRO A 266 21.91 -12.57 27.99
N LYS A 267 21.88 -11.43 27.28
CA LYS A 267 20.74 -10.51 27.23
C LYS A 267 19.57 -11.09 26.43
N TRP A 268 19.86 -11.86 25.39
CA TRP A 268 18.84 -12.64 24.66
C TRP A 268 18.26 -13.78 25.52
N LYS A 269 19.09 -14.48 26.30
CA LYS A 269 18.66 -15.54 27.22
C LYS A 269 17.75 -14.98 28.32
N GLU A 270 18.08 -13.83 28.90
CA GLU A 270 17.21 -13.11 29.84
C GLU A 270 15.88 -12.72 29.20
N ALA A 271 15.91 -12.19 27.98
CA ALA A 271 14.70 -11.80 27.25
C ALA A 271 13.79 -13.00 26.92
N ILE A 272 14.37 -14.17 26.57
CA ILE A 272 13.64 -15.43 26.39
C ILE A 272 13.01 -15.89 27.72
N GLN A 273 13.76 -15.86 28.82
CA GLN A 273 13.24 -16.27 30.13
C GLN A 273 12.13 -15.34 30.63
N ALA A 274 12.22 -14.04 30.37
CA ALA A 274 11.18 -13.07 30.72
C ALA A 274 9.87 -13.31 29.93
N GLU A 275 9.95 -13.69 28.66
CA GLU A 275 8.78 -14.10 27.87
C GLU A 275 8.17 -15.41 28.40
N LEU A 276 9.00 -16.45 28.64
CA LEU A 276 8.52 -17.73 29.20
C LEU A 276 7.85 -17.54 30.57
N ASN A 277 8.42 -16.71 31.44
CA ASN A 277 7.82 -16.35 32.72
C ASN A 277 6.49 -15.60 32.53
N SER A 278 6.36 -14.77 31.50
CA SER A 278 5.13 -14.01 31.19
C SER A 278 4.01 -14.89 30.63
N LEU A 279 4.35 -15.93 29.88
CA LEU A 279 3.45 -16.97 29.38
C LEU A 279 2.95 -17.87 30.53
N LEU A 280 3.84 -18.28 31.43
CA LEU A 280 3.50 -19.07 32.62
C LEU A 280 2.63 -18.28 33.60
N LYS A 281 2.99 -17.03 33.91
CA LYS A 281 2.20 -16.12 34.78
C LYS A 281 0.75 -15.92 34.31
N ARG A 282 0.48 -16.08 33.01
CA ARG A 282 -0.84 -15.88 32.39
C ARG A 282 -1.51 -17.19 31.95
N GLU A 283 -0.94 -18.34 32.32
CA GLU A 283 -1.50 -19.67 32.05
C GLU A 283 -1.77 -19.91 30.56
N VAL A 284 -0.97 -19.31 29.67
CA VAL A 284 -1.20 -19.34 28.21
C VAL A 284 -1.09 -20.75 27.65
N PHE A 285 -0.20 -21.56 28.24
CA PHE A 285 -0.04 -22.98 27.95
C PHE A 285 -0.86 -23.82 28.94
N GLY A 286 -1.78 -24.62 28.39
CA GLY A 286 -2.42 -25.71 29.12
C GLY A 286 -1.57 -26.99 29.08
N PRO A 287 -2.19 -28.17 29.29
CA PRO A 287 -1.47 -29.43 29.31
C PRO A 287 -0.80 -29.74 27.96
N ILE A 288 0.37 -30.39 28.05
CA ILE A 288 0.95 -31.13 26.93
C ILE A 288 0.16 -32.42 26.80
N VAL A 289 -0.44 -32.65 25.64
CA VAL A 289 -1.26 -33.83 25.33
C VAL A 289 -0.73 -34.52 24.08
N GLN A 290 -1.05 -35.81 23.90
CA GLN A 290 -0.91 -36.44 22.60
C GLN A 290 -1.83 -35.70 21.63
N THR A 291 -1.31 -35.29 20.47
CA THR A 291 -2.07 -34.51 19.48
C THR A 291 -3.31 -35.31 19.03
N PRO A 292 -4.53 -34.73 19.10
CA PRO A 292 -5.74 -35.43 18.66
C PRO A 292 -5.72 -35.77 17.17
N GLU A 293 -6.44 -36.81 16.79
CA GLU A 293 -6.55 -37.22 15.39
C GLU A 293 -7.26 -36.14 14.55
N GLY A 294 -6.76 -35.89 13.34
CA GLY A 294 -7.24 -34.80 12.46
C GLY A 294 -6.81 -33.37 12.87
N VAL A 295 -6.19 -33.18 14.03
CA VAL A 295 -5.66 -31.87 14.45
C VAL A 295 -4.28 -31.64 13.82
N MET A 296 -4.09 -30.43 13.27
CA MET A 296 -2.82 -29.97 12.71
C MET A 296 -2.26 -28.85 13.59
N PRO A 297 -1.33 -29.13 14.53
CA PRO A 297 -0.88 -28.13 15.50
C PRO A 297 -0.19 -26.93 14.84
N VAL A 298 -0.63 -25.73 15.22
CA VAL A 298 -0.06 -24.46 14.77
C VAL A 298 1.42 -24.41 15.13
N GLY A 299 2.26 -23.97 14.20
CA GLY A 299 3.69 -23.82 14.45
C GLY A 299 4.00 -22.61 15.34
N TYR A 300 5.28 -22.38 15.61
CA TYR A 300 5.76 -21.24 16.40
C TYR A 300 7.04 -20.65 15.78
N LYS A 301 7.34 -19.39 16.08
CA LYS A 301 8.61 -18.71 15.78
C LYS A 301 8.98 -17.79 16.94
N TRP A 302 10.27 -17.69 17.24
CA TRP A 302 10.78 -16.63 18.10
C TRP A 302 11.00 -15.35 17.30
N VAL A 303 10.53 -14.22 17.83
CA VAL A 303 10.76 -12.88 17.26
C VAL A 303 11.61 -12.09 18.24
N PHE A 304 12.78 -11.66 17.78
CA PHE A 304 13.77 -10.93 18.56
C PHE A 304 13.82 -9.47 18.11
N VAL A 305 13.83 -8.55 19.08
CA VAL A 305 13.86 -7.10 18.84
C VAL A 305 14.68 -6.40 19.93
N ARG A 306 15.76 -5.74 19.54
CA ARG A 306 16.41 -4.70 20.35
C ARG A 306 15.58 -3.42 20.29
N LYS A 307 15.10 -2.97 21.46
CA LYS A 307 14.53 -1.63 21.62
C LYS A 307 15.67 -0.64 21.83
N ARG A 308 15.68 0.41 21.03
CA ARG A 308 16.64 1.52 21.08
C ARG A 308 15.94 2.81 21.50
N ASN A 309 16.69 3.78 22.04
CA ASN A 309 16.20 5.14 22.29
C ASN A 309 16.41 6.05 21.06
N GLU A 310 16.10 7.34 21.21
CA GLU A 310 16.25 8.35 20.15
C GLU A 310 17.71 8.57 19.69
N LYS A 311 18.69 8.25 20.54
CA LYS A 311 20.13 8.24 20.22
C LYS A 311 20.60 6.96 19.52
N ASN A 312 19.69 6.03 19.22
CA ASN A 312 19.96 4.69 18.72
C ASN A 312 20.68 3.75 19.71
N GLU A 313 20.76 4.09 20.99
CA GLU A 313 21.37 3.28 22.06
C GLU A 313 20.40 2.16 22.47
N ILE A 314 20.86 0.92 22.63
CA ILE A 314 20.01 -0.24 22.98
C ILE A 314 19.59 -0.18 24.45
N ILE A 315 18.32 0.15 24.70
CA ILE A 315 17.74 0.24 26.06
C ILE A 315 17.21 -1.09 26.58
N ARG A 316 16.76 -2.01 25.72
CA ARG A 316 16.18 -3.29 26.14
C ARG A 316 16.21 -4.35 25.04
N TYR A 317 16.51 -5.58 25.43
CA TYR A 317 16.33 -6.77 24.59
C TYR A 317 14.91 -7.33 24.80
N LYS A 318 14.20 -7.66 23.73
CA LYS A 318 12.85 -8.25 23.78
C LYS A 318 12.79 -9.47 22.86
N ALA A 319 12.52 -10.63 23.44
CA ALA A 319 12.04 -11.80 22.72
C ALA A 319 10.50 -11.81 22.78
N ARG A 320 9.86 -12.41 21.79
CA ARG A 320 8.46 -12.84 21.82
C ARG A 320 8.33 -14.24 21.23
N LEU A 321 7.52 -15.09 21.84
CA LEU A 321 7.12 -16.36 21.24
C LEU A 321 5.83 -16.13 20.45
N VAL A 322 5.85 -16.45 19.16
CA VAL A 322 4.78 -16.09 18.22
C VAL A 322 4.27 -17.35 17.54
N ALA A 323 2.97 -17.63 17.65
CA ALA A 323 2.30 -18.69 16.90
C ALA A 323 2.31 -18.37 15.39
N GLN A 324 2.49 -19.39 14.57
CA GLN A 324 2.44 -19.29 13.11
C GLN A 324 0.99 -19.32 12.61
N GLY A 325 0.15 -18.39 13.07
CA GLY A 325 -1.30 -18.36 12.77
C GLY A 325 -1.66 -18.20 11.29
N PHE A 326 -0.69 -18.02 10.39
CA PHE A 326 -0.90 -18.21 8.95
C PHE A 326 -1.29 -19.66 8.59
N SER A 327 -1.00 -20.65 9.45
CA SER A 327 -1.41 -22.04 9.30
C SER A 327 -2.76 -22.38 9.95
N GLN A 328 -3.48 -21.40 10.54
CA GLN A 328 -4.83 -21.60 11.06
C GLN A 328 -5.87 -21.56 9.94
N ARG A 329 -6.88 -22.42 10.04
CA ARG A 329 -7.98 -22.58 9.10
C ARG A 329 -9.25 -21.88 9.62
N PRO A 330 -9.89 -20.99 8.85
CA PRO A 330 -11.16 -20.38 9.25
C PRO A 330 -12.26 -21.45 9.35
N GLY A 331 -13.16 -21.30 10.33
CA GLY A 331 -14.22 -22.27 10.61
C GLY A 331 -13.75 -23.55 11.32
N ILE A 332 -12.48 -23.61 11.74
CA ILE A 332 -11.94 -24.72 12.56
C ILE A 332 -11.08 -24.17 13.69
N ASP A 333 -10.03 -23.41 13.36
CA ASP A 333 -9.04 -22.92 14.34
C ASP A 333 -9.32 -21.45 14.77
N TYR A 334 -10.31 -20.81 14.13
CA TYR A 334 -10.94 -19.53 14.51
C TYR A 334 -12.24 -19.35 13.71
N GLU A 335 -13.23 -18.62 14.26
CA GLU A 335 -14.40 -18.14 13.51
C GLU A 335 -14.21 -16.69 13.03
N GLU A 336 -14.01 -15.76 13.98
CA GLU A 336 -13.85 -14.33 13.71
C GLU A 336 -12.48 -13.80 14.14
N THR A 337 -11.95 -12.83 13.38
CA THR A 337 -10.65 -12.19 13.63
C THR A 337 -10.73 -10.68 13.89
N TYR A 338 -11.90 -10.07 13.66
CA TYR A 338 -12.07 -8.62 13.77
C TYR A 338 -11.90 -8.14 15.22
N SER A 339 -11.07 -7.11 15.38
CA SER A 339 -10.84 -6.43 16.66
C SER A 339 -11.07 -4.93 16.45
N PRO A 340 -11.99 -4.31 17.18
CA PRO A 340 -12.06 -2.86 17.27
C PRO A 340 -10.72 -2.26 17.70
N VAL A 341 -10.31 -1.21 17.02
CA VAL A 341 -9.16 -0.35 17.35
C VAL A 341 -9.53 1.10 17.07
N MET A 342 -9.04 2.03 17.88
CA MET A 342 -9.19 3.46 17.64
C MET A 342 -8.48 3.85 16.33
N ASP A 343 -9.16 4.60 15.48
CA ASP A 343 -8.62 5.11 14.23
C ASP A 343 -8.03 6.53 14.39
N ALA A 344 -7.33 7.01 13.36
CA ALA A 344 -6.69 8.32 13.38
C ALA A 344 -7.70 9.49 13.42
N ILE A 345 -8.91 9.33 12.88
CA ILE A 345 -9.95 10.36 12.91
C ILE A 345 -10.52 10.49 14.33
N THR A 346 -10.87 9.37 14.97
CA THR A 346 -11.33 9.35 16.36
C THR A 346 -10.25 9.91 17.30
N PHE A 347 -8.97 9.56 17.11
CA PHE A 347 -7.87 10.10 17.92
C PHE A 347 -7.68 11.61 17.73
N ARG A 348 -7.75 12.12 16.49
CA ARG A 348 -7.69 13.58 16.21
C ARG A 348 -8.89 14.33 16.80
N PHE A 349 -10.09 13.74 16.77
CA PHE A 349 -11.25 14.29 17.46
C PHE A 349 -11.07 14.30 18.98
N LEU A 350 -10.60 13.21 19.60
CA LEU A 350 -10.35 13.16 21.04
C LEU A 350 -9.30 14.19 21.49
N ILE A 351 -8.26 14.45 20.69
CA ILE A 351 -7.30 15.54 20.97
C ILE A 351 -7.95 16.91 20.84
N SER A 352 -8.82 17.14 19.85
CA SER A 352 -9.63 18.36 19.78
C SER A 352 -10.51 18.52 21.03
N LEU A 353 -11.17 17.44 21.48
CA LEU A 353 -12.06 17.44 22.65
C LEU A 353 -11.31 17.74 23.95
N VAL A 354 -10.13 17.13 24.14
CA VAL A 354 -9.21 17.40 25.26
C VAL A 354 -8.88 18.88 25.35
N VAL A 355 -8.61 19.50 24.21
CA VAL A 355 -8.22 20.91 24.11
C VAL A 355 -9.40 21.86 24.28
N THR A 356 -10.58 21.58 23.70
CA THR A 356 -11.75 22.47 23.78
C THR A 356 -12.47 22.41 25.14
N GLU A 357 -12.44 21.25 25.81
CA GLU A 357 -13.14 21.03 27.09
C GLU A 357 -12.17 21.04 28.30
N ASN A 358 -10.89 21.39 28.09
CA ASN A 358 -9.84 21.45 29.10
C ASN A 358 -9.71 20.17 29.96
N LEU A 359 -9.56 19.04 29.28
CA LEU A 359 -9.44 17.71 29.90
C LEU A 359 -7.97 17.29 30.07
N ASP A 360 -7.75 16.29 30.90
CA ASP A 360 -6.45 15.61 30.98
C ASP A 360 -6.41 14.46 29.94
N MET A 361 -5.23 14.17 29.39
CA MET A 361 -5.01 13.05 28.46
C MET A 361 -3.77 12.24 28.86
N ARG A 362 -3.97 10.97 29.20
CA ARG A 362 -2.92 10.06 29.70
C ARG A 362 -2.87 8.78 28.86
N LEU A 363 -1.72 8.11 28.84
CA LEU A 363 -1.52 6.84 28.14
C LEU A 363 -1.13 5.73 29.12
N MET A 364 -1.75 4.57 28.99
CA MET A 364 -1.34 3.35 29.71
C MET A 364 -1.05 2.20 28.74
N ASP A 365 0.05 1.49 28.97
CA ASP A 365 0.55 0.36 28.16
C ASP A 365 0.32 -0.96 28.89
N VAL A 366 -0.52 -1.82 28.33
CA VAL A 366 -0.90 -3.13 28.90
C VAL A 366 0.24 -4.13 28.70
N VAL A 367 0.87 -4.58 29.79
CA VAL A 367 1.95 -5.56 29.73
C VAL A 367 1.43 -6.87 29.12
N THR A 368 1.79 -7.09 27.87
CA THR A 368 1.52 -8.30 27.08
C THR A 368 0.04 -8.56 26.74
N ALA A 369 -0.82 -7.54 26.69
CA ALA A 369 -2.22 -7.54 26.21
C ALA A 369 -2.79 -8.86 25.65
N TYR A 370 -2.33 -9.31 24.47
CA TYR A 370 -2.82 -10.54 23.79
C TYR A 370 -2.77 -11.81 24.64
N LEU A 371 -1.94 -11.88 25.69
CA LEU A 371 -1.84 -13.04 26.58
C LEU A 371 -2.96 -13.10 27.65
N TYR A 372 -3.83 -12.08 27.74
CA TYR A 372 -4.98 -12.07 28.67
C TYR A 372 -6.26 -12.71 28.12
N GLY A 373 -6.45 -12.66 26.80
CA GLY A 373 -7.66 -13.18 26.14
C GLY A 373 -7.77 -14.70 26.25
N SER A 374 -8.89 -15.19 26.77
CA SER A 374 -9.26 -16.62 26.68
C SER A 374 -9.52 -16.99 25.22
N LEU A 375 -9.26 -18.23 24.82
CA LEU A 375 -9.55 -18.69 23.45
C LEU A 375 -11.01 -19.12 23.27
N ASP A 376 -11.53 -18.87 22.06
CA ASP A 376 -12.85 -19.29 21.57
C ASP A 376 -12.84 -20.69 20.93
N ASN A 377 -11.72 -21.09 20.34
CA ASN A 377 -11.54 -22.40 19.69
C ASN A 377 -10.39 -23.21 20.32
N ASP A 378 -10.45 -24.53 20.11
CA ASP A 378 -9.54 -25.53 20.69
C ASP A 378 -8.18 -25.56 19.94
N ILE A 379 -7.28 -24.61 20.24
CA ILE A 379 -6.00 -24.46 19.52
C ILE A 379 -4.89 -25.30 20.14
N TYR A 380 -4.27 -26.14 19.31
CA TYR A 380 -3.09 -26.94 19.63
C TYR A 380 -1.86 -26.35 18.95
N MET A 381 -0.75 -26.21 19.68
CA MET A 381 0.51 -25.64 19.19
C MET A 381 1.65 -26.66 19.27
N LYS A 382 2.56 -26.64 18.29
CA LYS A 382 3.82 -27.41 18.31
C LYS A 382 4.68 -26.97 19.51
N ILE A 383 5.25 -27.93 20.22
CA ILE A 383 5.89 -27.71 21.53
C ILE A 383 7.27 -27.01 21.36
N PRO A 384 7.46 -25.77 21.83
CA PRO A 384 8.65 -24.97 21.55
C PRO A 384 9.96 -25.66 21.93
N GLU A 385 11.01 -25.48 21.13
CA GLU A 385 12.35 -25.99 21.46
C GLU A 385 12.87 -25.40 22.78
N GLY A 386 13.54 -26.25 23.55
CA GLY A 386 13.95 -25.94 24.93
C GLY A 386 12.83 -26.05 25.99
N TYR A 387 11.56 -26.13 25.60
CA TYR A 387 10.48 -26.40 26.57
C TYR A 387 10.54 -27.85 27.06
N LYS A 388 10.65 -28.04 28.38
CA LYS A 388 10.77 -29.38 29.00
C LYS A 388 9.50 -30.20 28.78
N MET A 389 9.66 -31.47 28.45
CA MET A 389 8.57 -32.45 28.50
C MET A 389 8.46 -33.02 29.92
N PRO A 390 7.25 -33.38 30.39
CA PRO A 390 7.09 -34.29 31.52
C PRO A 390 7.79 -35.63 31.22
N GLU A 391 8.54 -36.15 32.19
CA GLU A 391 9.46 -37.29 31.97
C GLU A 391 8.74 -38.58 31.51
N ALA A 392 7.47 -38.73 31.88
CA ALA A 392 6.58 -39.80 31.45
C ALA A 392 6.37 -39.91 29.92
N TYR A 393 6.75 -38.88 29.15
CA TYR A 393 6.60 -38.86 27.68
C TYR A 393 7.93 -38.97 26.91
N ASN A 394 9.07 -39.11 27.60
CA ASN A 394 10.41 -39.14 26.98
C ASN A 394 10.67 -40.36 26.06
N SER A 395 9.79 -41.37 26.05
CA SER A 395 9.91 -42.59 25.23
C SER A 395 9.29 -42.49 23.83
N LYS A 396 8.64 -41.37 23.48
CA LYS A 396 7.96 -41.16 22.19
C LYS A 396 8.43 -39.88 21.51
N SER A 397 8.29 -39.81 20.18
CA SER A 397 8.69 -38.64 19.40
C SER A 397 7.93 -37.39 19.83
N ARG A 398 8.65 -36.26 20.02
CA ARG A 398 8.09 -34.94 20.37
C ARG A 398 6.94 -34.53 19.43
N ASN A 399 7.02 -34.94 18.17
CA ASN A 399 6.04 -34.62 17.12
C ASN A 399 4.69 -35.33 17.30
N MET A 400 4.56 -36.28 18.23
CA MET A 400 3.28 -36.88 18.61
C MET A 400 2.49 -36.04 19.63
N TYR A 401 3.09 -34.98 20.17
CA TYR A 401 2.53 -34.18 21.26
C TYR A 401 2.37 -32.71 20.87
N SER A 402 1.42 -32.03 21.50
CA SER A 402 1.16 -30.60 21.35
C SER A 402 0.78 -29.97 22.69
N ILE A 403 1.00 -28.66 22.82
CA ILE A 403 0.44 -27.87 23.92
C ILE A 403 -0.96 -27.44 23.49
N LYS A 404 -1.99 -27.73 24.30
CA LYS A 404 -3.28 -27.06 24.15
C LYS A 404 -3.17 -25.64 24.73
N LEU A 405 -3.34 -24.61 23.91
CA LEU A 405 -3.37 -23.23 24.39
C LEU A 405 -4.67 -22.98 25.20
N GLN A 406 -4.58 -22.19 26.27
CA GLN A 406 -5.77 -21.76 27.05
C GLN A 406 -6.10 -20.28 26.78
N ARG A 407 -5.07 -19.47 26.55
CA ARG A 407 -5.18 -18.05 26.19
C ARG A 407 -4.51 -17.77 24.86
N SER A 408 -4.90 -16.67 24.23
CA SER A 408 -4.35 -16.25 22.95
C SER A 408 -2.85 -15.94 23.05
N LEU A 409 -2.12 -16.26 21.98
CA LEU A 409 -0.69 -16.00 21.82
C LEU A 409 -0.46 -15.00 20.69
N TYR A 410 0.67 -14.29 20.70
CA TYR A 410 1.08 -13.46 19.56
C TYR A 410 1.01 -14.25 18.25
N GLY A 411 0.47 -13.66 17.19
CA GLY A 411 0.46 -14.25 15.84
C GLY A 411 -0.66 -15.23 15.52
N LEU A 412 -1.51 -15.64 16.48
CA LEU A 412 -2.79 -16.26 16.12
C LEU A 412 -3.73 -15.23 15.47
N LYS A 413 -4.64 -15.72 14.63
CA LYS A 413 -5.57 -14.91 13.83
C LYS A 413 -6.56 -14.10 14.67
N GLN A 414 -7.04 -14.65 15.80
CA GLN A 414 -8.03 -14.00 16.66
C GLN A 414 -7.46 -13.19 17.84
N SER A 415 -6.14 -13.16 18.08
CA SER A 415 -5.59 -12.64 19.35
C SER A 415 -5.91 -11.18 19.68
N GLY A 416 -6.12 -10.33 18.65
CA GLY A 416 -6.63 -8.98 18.84
C GLY A 416 -8.05 -8.97 19.42
N ARG A 417 -8.96 -9.77 18.82
CA ARG A 417 -10.35 -9.95 19.26
C ARG A 417 -10.42 -10.55 20.67
N MET A 418 -9.63 -11.58 20.96
CA MET A 418 -9.59 -12.22 22.29
C MET A 418 -9.13 -11.24 23.38
N TRP A 419 -8.14 -10.39 23.09
CA TRP A 419 -7.75 -9.29 23.98
C TRP A 419 -8.84 -8.23 24.14
N TYR A 420 -9.38 -7.72 23.02
CA TYR A 420 -10.42 -6.70 23.03
C TYR A 420 -11.66 -7.17 23.81
N ASN A 421 -12.11 -8.41 23.61
CA ASN A 421 -13.24 -8.99 24.34
C ASN A 421 -12.96 -9.00 25.85
N ARG A 422 -11.79 -9.52 26.28
CA ARG A 422 -11.41 -9.56 27.70
C ARG A 422 -11.33 -8.17 28.35
N LEU A 423 -10.85 -7.16 27.62
CA LEU A 423 -10.85 -5.77 28.07
C LEU A 423 -12.27 -5.19 28.15
N SER A 424 -13.08 -5.41 27.11
CA SER A 424 -14.47 -4.96 27.02
C SER A 424 -15.32 -5.52 28.15
N GLU A 425 -15.22 -6.82 28.42
CA GLU A 425 -15.86 -7.50 29.56
C GLU A 425 -15.53 -6.83 30.90
N TYR A 426 -14.26 -6.44 31.10
CA TYR A 426 -13.84 -5.76 32.32
C TYR A 426 -14.39 -4.33 32.39
N LEU A 427 -14.23 -3.53 31.35
CA LEU A 427 -14.70 -2.14 31.35
C LEU A 427 -16.22 -2.03 31.50
N LEU A 428 -16.98 -2.91 30.82
CA LEU A 428 -18.44 -2.98 30.97
C LEU A 428 -18.84 -3.39 32.39
N LYS A 429 -18.15 -4.35 33.01
CA LYS A 429 -18.36 -4.76 34.41
C LYS A 429 -18.09 -3.61 35.39
N GLU A 430 -17.05 -2.82 35.16
CA GLU A 430 -16.73 -1.63 35.98
C GLU A 430 -17.61 -0.41 35.63
N GLY A 431 -18.65 -0.58 34.82
CA GLY A 431 -19.66 0.46 34.55
C GLY A 431 -19.28 1.48 33.49
N PHE A 432 -18.37 1.16 32.57
CA PHE A 432 -18.25 1.88 31.30
C PHE A 432 -19.29 1.39 30.30
N GLU A 433 -19.60 2.22 29.30
CA GLU A 433 -20.40 1.87 28.13
C GLU A 433 -19.61 2.12 26.84
N ASN A 434 -19.82 1.33 25.79
CA ASN A 434 -19.38 1.63 24.43
C ASN A 434 -20.57 1.54 23.45
N ASN A 435 -20.33 1.74 22.15
CA ASN A 435 -21.37 1.76 21.14
C ASN A 435 -20.91 1.13 19.82
N PRO A 436 -21.76 0.40 19.06
CA PRO A 436 -21.40 -0.19 17.77
C PRO A 436 -20.83 0.78 16.71
N ILE A 437 -21.08 2.08 16.83
CA ILE A 437 -20.54 3.14 15.95
C ILE A 437 -19.03 3.37 16.21
N CYS A 438 -18.57 3.19 17.45
CA CYS A 438 -17.18 3.36 17.87
C CYS A 438 -16.82 2.41 19.05
N PRO A 439 -16.80 1.08 18.83
CA PRO A 439 -16.74 0.10 19.93
C PRO A 439 -15.41 0.11 20.72
N CYS A 440 -14.34 0.62 20.10
CA CYS A 440 -13.04 0.85 20.73
C CYS A 440 -12.98 2.05 21.70
N VAL A 441 -14.08 2.79 21.88
CA VAL A 441 -14.19 3.91 22.82
C VAL A 441 -15.22 3.56 23.90
N PHE A 442 -14.73 3.44 25.13
CA PHE A 442 -15.52 3.19 26.33
C PHE A 442 -15.65 4.48 27.14
N ILE A 443 -16.82 4.77 27.68
CA ILE A 443 -17.11 6.02 28.41
C ILE A 443 -17.82 5.69 29.72
N LYS A 444 -17.36 6.26 30.83
CA LYS A 444 -18.02 6.23 32.14
C LYS A 444 -18.20 7.66 32.63
N LYS A 445 -19.41 7.99 33.08
CA LYS A 445 -19.76 9.28 33.68
C LYS A 445 -20.02 9.10 35.18
N SER A 446 -19.61 10.07 35.98
CA SER A 446 -19.85 10.15 37.43
C SER A 446 -20.38 11.54 37.80
N GLU A 447 -20.56 11.80 39.09
CA GLU A 447 -20.88 13.13 39.61
C GLU A 447 -19.66 14.07 39.56
N SER A 448 -18.42 13.55 39.65
CA SER A 448 -17.16 14.31 39.53
C SER A 448 -16.56 14.34 38.11
N GLY A 449 -17.34 13.94 37.10
CA GLY A 449 -17.03 14.17 35.69
C GLY A 449 -17.22 12.92 34.83
N PHE A 450 -16.19 12.59 34.05
CA PHE A 450 -16.19 11.42 33.18
C PHE A 450 -14.77 10.95 32.85
N ALA A 451 -14.65 9.70 32.44
CA ALA A 451 -13.47 9.13 31.80
C ALA A 451 -13.85 8.40 30.51
N ILE A 452 -13.01 8.57 29.49
CA ILE A 452 -13.02 7.86 28.22
C ILE A 452 -11.79 6.96 28.18
N VAL A 453 -11.97 5.67 27.87
CA VAL A 453 -10.88 4.73 27.53
C VAL A 453 -10.96 4.46 26.02
N ALA A 454 -10.01 5.02 25.27
CA ALA A 454 -9.91 4.81 23.82
C ALA A 454 -8.79 3.81 23.50
N VAL A 455 -9.17 2.67 22.95
CA VAL A 455 -8.35 1.44 22.86
C VAL A 455 -7.63 1.35 21.51
N TYR A 456 -6.30 1.26 21.52
CA TYR A 456 -5.50 0.91 20.35
C TYR A 456 -4.52 -0.23 20.69
N VAL A 457 -4.96 -1.48 20.48
CA VAL A 457 -4.14 -2.68 20.71
C VAL A 457 -3.65 -2.75 22.17
N ASP A 458 -2.35 -2.62 22.46
CA ASP A 458 -1.78 -2.56 23.81
C ASP A 458 -1.76 -1.14 24.43
N ASP A 459 -2.05 -0.09 23.66
CA ASP A 459 -2.14 1.32 24.10
C ASP A 459 -3.58 1.70 24.51
N LEU A 460 -3.78 2.12 25.77
CA LEU A 460 -5.04 2.66 26.28
C LEU A 460 -4.92 4.17 26.54
N ASN A 461 -5.63 4.99 25.76
CA ASN A 461 -5.66 6.44 25.96
C ASN A 461 -6.82 6.80 26.89
N LEU A 462 -6.49 7.42 28.02
CA LEU A 462 -7.43 7.91 29.02
C LEU A 462 -7.66 9.42 28.80
N VAL A 463 -8.92 9.83 28.58
CA VAL A 463 -9.32 11.23 28.35
C VAL A 463 -10.49 11.59 29.28
N GLY A 464 -10.40 12.69 30.05
CA GLY A 464 -11.45 13.04 31.01
C GLY A 464 -11.00 13.94 32.16
N THR A 465 -11.77 13.95 33.26
CA THR A 465 -11.43 14.74 34.45
C THR A 465 -10.32 14.06 35.27
N PRO A 466 -9.36 14.82 35.87
CA PRO A 466 -8.18 14.22 36.52
C PRO A 466 -8.47 13.20 37.64
N GLU A 467 -9.60 13.35 38.33
CA GLU A 467 -10.09 12.42 39.35
C GLU A 467 -10.54 11.09 38.73
N GLU A 468 -11.43 11.14 37.74
CA GLU A 468 -11.95 9.95 37.05
C GLU A 468 -10.86 9.22 36.26
N LEU A 469 -9.88 9.93 35.70
CA LEU A 469 -8.72 9.27 35.08
C LEU A 469 -7.86 8.50 36.10
N THR A 470 -7.80 8.98 37.34
CA THR A 470 -7.04 8.31 38.40
C THR A 470 -7.78 7.04 38.86
N LYS A 471 -9.10 7.14 39.12
CA LYS A 471 -9.97 5.97 39.36
C LYS A 471 -9.87 4.94 38.23
N THR A 472 -9.92 5.39 36.98
CA THR A 472 -9.83 4.55 35.77
C THR A 472 -8.49 3.83 35.66
N ALA A 473 -7.39 4.54 35.92
CA ALA A 473 -6.07 3.94 35.96
C ALA A 473 -5.95 2.87 37.06
N ASP A 474 -6.61 3.05 38.20
CA ASP A 474 -6.59 2.10 39.30
C ASP A 474 -7.47 0.88 39.06
N TYR A 475 -8.67 1.03 38.45
CA TYR A 475 -9.44 -0.12 37.93
C TYR A 475 -8.59 -0.96 36.96
N LEU A 476 -7.92 -0.32 35.99
CA LEU A 476 -7.08 -1.02 35.03
C LEU A 476 -5.88 -1.74 35.69
N LYS A 477 -5.26 -1.16 36.73
CA LYS A 477 -4.17 -1.81 37.50
C LYS A 477 -4.64 -2.99 38.37
N ASN A 478 -5.91 -3.02 38.78
CA ASN A 478 -6.44 -4.08 39.62
C ASN A 478 -6.64 -5.41 38.85
N GLU A 479 -6.95 -5.33 37.56
CA GLU A 479 -7.16 -6.50 36.69
C GLU A 479 -5.95 -6.80 35.79
N PHE A 480 -5.30 -5.76 35.24
CA PHE A 480 -4.24 -5.90 34.24
C PHE A 480 -2.89 -5.39 34.76
N GLU A 481 -1.81 -6.00 34.29
CA GLU A 481 -0.45 -5.53 34.58
C GLU A 481 -0.16 -4.31 33.70
N MET A 482 -0.42 -3.12 34.24
CA MET A 482 -0.32 -1.85 33.50
C MET A 482 1.03 -1.15 33.69
N LYS A 483 1.44 -0.38 32.68
CA LYS A 483 2.38 0.74 32.83
C LYS A 483 1.63 2.05 32.64
N ASP A 484 1.75 2.97 33.59
CA ASP A 484 1.35 4.36 33.41
C ASP A 484 2.49 5.09 32.67
N LEU A 485 2.19 5.72 31.54
CA LEU A 485 3.16 6.49 30.75
C LEU A 485 2.97 8.02 30.92
N GLY A 486 2.08 8.45 31.82
CA GLY A 486 1.75 9.85 32.05
C GLY A 486 1.00 10.46 30.87
N LYS A 487 1.25 11.76 30.60
CA LYS A 487 0.64 12.46 29.47
C LYS A 487 0.99 11.79 28.14
N THR A 488 -0.01 11.59 27.27
CA THR A 488 0.18 10.96 25.95
C THR A 488 1.16 11.76 25.09
N LYS A 489 2.36 11.20 24.85
CA LYS A 489 3.41 11.77 23.97
C LYS A 489 3.54 11.05 22.62
N PHE A 490 3.12 9.79 22.55
CA PHE A 490 3.16 8.97 21.34
C PHE A 490 1.93 8.05 21.33
N CYS A 491 1.25 7.92 20.19
CA CYS A 491 0.19 6.93 19.96
C CYS A 491 -0.07 6.83 18.45
N LEU A 492 -0.56 5.69 17.92
CA LEU A 492 -0.81 5.45 16.47
C LEU A 492 0.42 5.66 15.54
N GLY A 493 1.64 5.71 16.09
CA GLY A 493 2.85 6.12 15.35
C GLY A 493 2.96 7.63 15.12
N LEU A 494 2.17 8.42 15.84
CA LEU A 494 2.18 9.88 15.88
C LEU A 494 2.93 10.37 17.12
N GLN A 495 3.45 11.58 17.04
CA GLN A 495 4.12 12.31 18.12
C GLN A 495 3.21 13.44 18.58
N ILE A 496 3.08 13.62 19.90
CA ILE A 496 2.16 14.56 20.54
C ILE A 496 2.95 15.47 21.49
N GLU A 497 2.91 16.78 21.25
CA GLU A 497 3.48 17.80 22.12
C GLU A 497 2.38 18.66 22.73
N HIS A 498 2.43 18.87 24.04
CA HIS A 498 1.44 19.62 24.81
C HIS A 498 2.00 21.02 25.09
N LEU A 499 1.32 22.07 24.60
CA LEU A 499 1.64 23.48 24.84
C LEU A 499 0.59 24.11 25.77
N PRO A 500 0.86 25.28 26.38
CA PRO A 500 -0.16 26.02 27.13
C PRO A 500 -1.38 26.39 26.28
N ASP A 501 -1.14 26.68 24.99
CA ASP A 501 -2.14 27.20 24.05
C ASP A 501 -2.86 26.11 23.23
N GLY A 502 -2.49 24.83 23.40
CA GLY A 502 -3.07 23.73 22.62
C GLY A 502 -2.17 22.49 22.49
N ILE A 503 -2.56 21.55 21.63
CA ILE A 503 -1.81 20.31 21.38
C ILE A 503 -1.33 20.25 19.92
N LEU A 504 -0.08 19.81 19.73
CA LEU A 504 0.53 19.56 18.43
C LEU A 504 0.59 18.06 18.12
N ILE A 505 0.13 17.66 16.94
CA ILE A 505 0.30 16.29 16.40
C ILE A 505 1.23 16.33 15.19
N HIS A 506 2.25 15.47 15.15
CA HIS A 506 3.22 15.42 14.06
C HIS A 506 3.88 14.04 13.90
N GLN A 507 4.65 13.89 12.82
CA GLN A 507 5.46 12.71 12.51
C GLN A 507 6.85 13.13 12.02
N SER A 508 7.46 14.11 12.68
CA SER A 508 8.74 14.70 12.26
C SER A 508 9.88 13.68 12.23
N THR A 509 9.98 12.81 13.25
CA THR A 509 11.02 11.77 13.33
C THR A 509 10.84 10.72 12.22
N TYR A 510 9.61 10.39 11.84
CA TYR A 510 9.35 9.53 10.67
C TYR A 510 9.66 10.26 9.35
N THR A 511 9.27 11.53 9.23
CA THR A 511 9.58 12.38 8.07
C THR A 511 11.10 12.44 7.82
N GLU A 512 11.91 12.61 8.87
CA GLU A 512 13.37 12.54 8.77
C GLU A 512 13.90 11.17 8.32
N LYS A 513 13.33 10.07 8.84
CA LYS A 513 13.72 8.72 8.38
C LYS A 513 13.41 8.54 6.89
N VAL A 514 12.21 8.90 6.43
CA VAL A 514 11.84 8.89 5.01
C VAL A 514 12.81 9.74 4.17
N LEU A 515 13.14 10.95 4.61
CA LEU A 515 14.07 11.82 3.89
C LEU A 515 15.49 11.24 3.82
N LYS A 516 16.03 10.68 4.91
CA LYS A 516 17.35 10.03 4.94
C LYS A 516 17.36 8.77 4.05
N HIS A 517 16.32 7.96 4.16
CA HIS A 517 16.16 6.68 3.45
C HIS A 517 16.09 6.85 1.92
N PHE A 518 15.44 7.90 1.42
CA PHE A 518 15.41 8.21 -0.03
C PHE A 518 16.49 9.24 -0.46
N HIS A 519 17.51 9.50 0.38
CA HIS A 519 18.62 10.44 0.12
C HIS A 519 18.20 11.89 -0.18
N MET A 520 17.09 12.34 0.41
CA MET A 520 16.52 13.68 0.26
C MET A 520 16.71 14.58 1.50
N ASP A 521 17.42 14.11 2.52
CA ASP A 521 17.76 14.85 3.75
C ASP A 521 18.68 16.07 3.51
N LYS A 522 19.44 16.06 2.41
CA LYS A 522 20.28 17.18 1.94
C LYS A 522 19.69 17.94 0.75
N ALA A 523 18.49 17.58 0.28
CA ALA A 523 17.89 18.18 -0.91
C ALA A 523 17.40 19.62 -0.65
N HIS A 524 17.60 20.51 -1.64
CA HIS A 524 17.11 21.90 -1.56
C HIS A 524 15.58 21.93 -1.37
N PRO A 525 15.04 22.61 -0.35
CA PRO A 525 13.62 22.57 -0.04
C PRO A 525 12.74 23.21 -1.12
N LEU A 526 11.44 22.92 -1.11
CA LEU A 526 10.43 23.55 -1.98
C LEU A 526 9.25 24.10 -1.18
N SER A 527 8.49 25.03 -1.77
CA SER A 527 7.41 25.78 -1.12
C SER A 527 6.02 25.15 -1.26
N THR A 528 5.84 24.22 -2.19
CA THR A 528 4.64 23.43 -2.46
C THR A 528 5.04 21.97 -2.70
N PRO A 529 4.16 20.98 -2.46
CA PRO A 529 4.44 19.56 -2.71
C PRO A 529 4.46 19.18 -4.19
N MET A 530 3.93 20.04 -5.06
CA MET A 530 3.83 19.83 -6.49
C MET A 530 3.87 21.17 -7.24
N VAL A 531 4.26 21.12 -8.52
CA VAL A 531 4.09 22.24 -9.48
C VAL A 531 2.61 22.50 -9.77
N VAL A 532 2.26 23.72 -10.19
CA VAL A 532 0.94 23.98 -10.77
C VAL A 532 0.83 23.20 -12.10
N ARG A 533 -0.10 22.25 -12.13
CA ARG A 533 -0.25 21.25 -13.19
C ARG A 533 -1.19 21.73 -14.31
N SER A 534 -0.77 21.52 -15.56
CA SER A 534 -1.67 21.68 -16.70
C SER A 534 -2.62 20.47 -16.83
N LEU A 535 -3.86 20.73 -17.22
CA LEU A 535 -4.84 19.70 -17.59
C LEU A 535 -4.93 19.48 -19.12
N ASP A 536 -4.12 20.19 -19.90
CA ASP A 536 -3.87 19.82 -21.30
C ASP A 536 -3.10 18.49 -21.33
N VAL A 537 -3.70 17.47 -21.94
CA VAL A 537 -3.17 16.10 -22.08
C VAL A 537 -1.70 16.07 -22.51
N LYS A 538 -1.28 16.98 -23.40
CA LYS A 538 0.10 17.03 -23.93
C LYS A 538 1.06 17.83 -23.06
N LYS A 539 0.55 18.65 -22.14
CA LYS A 539 1.35 19.52 -21.24
C LYS A 539 1.31 19.07 -19.77
N ASP A 540 0.62 17.99 -19.46
CA ASP A 540 0.60 17.41 -18.12
C ASP A 540 2.01 16.88 -17.75
N PRO A 541 2.68 17.44 -16.71
CA PRO A 541 3.99 17.00 -16.26
C PRO A 541 3.98 15.58 -15.67
N PHE A 542 2.80 15.04 -15.33
CA PHE A 542 2.61 13.68 -14.82
C PHE A 542 1.63 12.91 -15.69
N ARG A 543 1.79 13.00 -17.02
CA ARG A 543 1.05 12.18 -17.99
C ARG A 543 1.52 10.72 -17.96
N PRO A 544 0.65 9.73 -18.24
CA PRO A 544 1.01 8.31 -18.35
C PRO A 544 2.24 8.06 -19.23
N GLN A 545 2.87 6.90 -19.05
CA GLN A 545 3.94 6.42 -19.93
C GLN A 545 3.54 6.54 -21.41
N GLU A 546 4.43 7.09 -22.23
CA GLU A 546 4.25 7.18 -23.68
C GLU A 546 4.81 5.93 -24.38
N VAL A 547 4.34 5.64 -25.60
CA VAL A 547 4.83 4.46 -26.34
C VAL A 547 6.31 4.66 -26.69
N GLY A 548 7.17 3.77 -26.19
CA GLY A 548 8.62 3.89 -26.31
C GLY A 548 9.29 4.75 -25.21
N GLU A 549 8.56 5.17 -24.18
CA GLU A 549 9.15 5.70 -22.95
C GLU A 549 9.47 4.56 -21.97
N GLU A 550 10.68 4.58 -21.40
CA GLU A 550 11.10 3.63 -20.37
C GLU A 550 10.31 3.78 -19.06
N THR A 551 9.86 2.64 -18.51
CA THR A 551 9.51 2.52 -17.09
C THR A 551 10.76 2.71 -16.23
N LEU A 552 10.57 3.07 -14.95
CA LEU A 552 11.64 2.98 -13.97
C LEU A 552 12.05 1.51 -13.81
N GLY A 553 13.35 1.22 -13.72
CA GLY A 553 13.83 -0.13 -13.42
C GLY A 553 13.41 -0.64 -12.04
N PRO A 554 13.65 -1.92 -11.74
CA PRO A 554 13.28 -2.53 -10.46
C PRO A 554 14.07 -1.94 -9.28
N GLU A 555 15.22 -1.32 -9.52
CA GLU A 555 16.07 -0.65 -8.53
C GLU A 555 15.52 0.70 -8.03
N VAL A 556 14.50 1.28 -8.68
CA VAL A 556 13.89 2.54 -8.20
C VAL A 556 12.70 2.24 -7.27
N PRO A 557 12.79 2.60 -5.98
CA PRO A 557 11.82 2.21 -4.96
C PRO A 557 10.58 3.13 -4.98
N TYR A 558 9.83 3.11 -6.08
CA TYR A 558 8.68 3.98 -6.34
C TYR A 558 7.46 3.64 -5.46
N LEU A 559 7.02 2.38 -5.43
CA LEU A 559 5.98 1.89 -4.52
C LEU A 559 6.37 2.18 -3.07
N SER A 560 7.63 1.95 -2.72
CA SER A 560 8.16 2.23 -1.38
C SER A 560 8.00 3.72 -1.02
N ALA A 561 8.38 4.63 -1.92
CA ALA A 561 8.26 6.06 -1.66
C ALA A 561 6.79 6.52 -1.63
N ILE A 562 5.92 5.97 -2.49
CA ILE A 562 4.47 6.25 -2.44
C ILE A 562 3.85 5.75 -1.12
N GLY A 563 4.18 4.54 -0.67
CA GLY A 563 3.70 3.99 0.60
C GLY A 563 4.13 4.85 1.80
N ALA A 564 5.40 5.25 1.84
CA ALA A 564 5.95 6.12 2.88
C ALA A 564 5.28 7.50 2.93
N LEU A 565 5.08 8.12 1.75
CA LEU A 565 4.39 9.41 1.63
C LEU A 565 2.89 9.31 1.96
N MET A 566 2.24 8.19 1.65
CA MET A 566 0.82 7.99 1.91
C MET A 566 0.51 7.82 3.40
N TYR A 567 1.41 7.17 4.16
CA TYR A 567 1.27 7.11 5.63
C TYR A 567 1.30 8.51 6.26
N LEU A 568 2.24 9.37 5.85
CA LEU A 568 2.25 10.79 6.23
C LEU A 568 0.95 11.50 5.83
N ALA A 569 0.53 11.33 4.58
CA ALA A 569 -0.64 12.01 4.00
C ALA A 569 -1.96 11.71 4.73
N ASN A 570 -2.13 10.48 5.23
CA ASN A 570 -3.33 10.03 5.92
C ASN A 570 -3.32 10.38 7.43
N CYS A 571 -2.12 10.44 8.04
CA CYS A 571 -1.96 10.64 9.47
C CYS A 571 -1.82 12.10 9.90
N THR A 572 -0.85 12.85 9.33
CA THR A 572 -0.51 14.21 9.81
C THR A 572 -0.24 15.25 8.71
N ARG A 573 -0.20 14.85 7.43
CA ARG A 573 0.14 15.71 6.29
C ARG A 573 -0.98 15.81 5.25
N PRO A 574 -2.17 16.36 5.60
CA PRO A 574 -3.24 16.60 4.63
C PRO A 574 -2.77 17.45 3.44
N ASP A 575 -1.82 18.35 3.68
CA ASP A 575 -1.19 19.23 2.71
C ASP A 575 -0.49 18.53 1.53
N ILE A 576 -0.09 17.25 1.65
CA ILE A 576 0.49 16.48 0.55
C ILE A 576 -0.51 15.52 -0.13
N ALA A 577 -1.72 15.35 0.42
CA ALA A 577 -2.61 14.23 0.07
C ALA A 577 -3.01 14.19 -1.42
N PHE A 578 -3.31 15.34 -2.06
CA PHE A 578 -3.55 15.39 -3.50
C PHE A 578 -2.32 14.96 -4.33
N SER A 579 -1.13 15.42 -3.92
CA SER A 579 0.10 15.17 -4.65
C SER A 579 0.46 13.68 -4.63
N VAL A 580 0.31 13.03 -3.47
CA VAL A 580 0.50 11.59 -3.31
C VAL A 580 -0.57 10.79 -4.06
N ASN A 581 -1.85 11.18 -3.96
CA ASN A 581 -2.94 10.51 -4.68
C ASN A 581 -2.85 10.64 -6.21
N LEU A 582 -2.23 11.72 -6.73
CA LEU A 582 -1.95 11.84 -8.15
C LEU A 582 -0.83 10.88 -8.58
N LEU A 583 0.29 10.87 -7.85
CA LEU A 583 1.47 10.07 -8.20
C LEU A 583 1.23 8.55 -8.04
N ALA A 584 0.46 8.13 -7.03
CA ALA A 584 0.08 6.73 -6.80
C ALA A 584 -0.73 6.09 -7.95
N ARG A 585 -1.21 6.87 -8.93
CA ARG A 585 -1.91 6.35 -10.12
C ARG A 585 -0.98 5.68 -11.13
N TYR A 586 0.31 5.94 -11.01
CA TYR A 586 1.35 5.50 -11.93
C TYR A 586 2.20 4.37 -11.35
N SER A 587 1.85 3.87 -10.16
CA SER A 587 2.55 2.77 -9.47
C SER A 587 2.74 1.51 -10.32
N SER A 588 1.83 1.22 -11.25
CA SER A 588 1.90 0.06 -12.15
C SER A 588 2.81 0.25 -13.37
N ALA A 589 3.22 1.48 -13.69
CA ALA A 589 4.09 1.83 -14.80
C ALA A 589 4.71 3.23 -14.58
N PRO A 590 5.55 3.39 -13.54
CA PRO A 590 6.13 4.68 -13.22
C PRO A 590 7.28 4.99 -14.18
N THR A 591 7.55 6.27 -14.42
CA THR A 591 8.64 6.73 -15.30
C THR A 591 9.39 7.89 -14.64
N LEU A 592 10.48 8.37 -15.24
CA LEU A 592 11.33 9.42 -14.64
C LEU A 592 10.56 10.69 -14.25
N ARG A 593 9.50 11.08 -14.99
CA ARG A 593 8.64 12.22 -14.61
C ARG A 593 7.88 11.99 -13.30
N HIS A 594 7.42 10.76 -13.08
CA HIS A 594 6.70 10.35 -11.88
C HIS A 594 7.65 10.31 -10.67
N TRP A 595 8.87 9.80 -10.86
CA TRP A 595 9.91 9.83 -9.82
C TRP A 595 10.35 11.26 -9.45
N ASN A 596 10.46 12.15 -10.44
CA ASN A 596 10.71 13.57 -10.20
C ASN A 596 9.54 14.26 -9.45
N GLY A 597 8.30 13.81 -9.65
CA GLY A 597 7.15 14.21 -8.84
C GLY A 597 7.27 13.77 -7.38
N VAL A 598 7.64 12.52 -7.12
CA VAL A 598 7.91 12.00 -5.77
C VAL A 598 9.05 12.77 -5.08
N LYS A 599 10.14 13.04 -5.81
CA LYS A 599 11.24 13.90 -5.33
C LYS A 599 10.79 15.33 -5.04
N HIS A 600 9.80 15.88 -5.75
CA HIS A 600 9.22 17.19 -5.45
C HIS A 600 8.51 17.20 -4.08
N VAL A 601 7.69 16.19 -3.80
CA VAL A 601 7.03 16.02 -2.48
C VAL A 601 8.06 15.87 -1.37
N LEU A 602 9.13 15.08 -1.58
CA LEU A 602 10.21 14.92 -0.60
C LEU A 602 10.97 16.24 -0.36
N ARG A 603 11.25 17.05 -1.39
CA ARG A 603 11.85 18.40 -1.22
C ARG A 603 10.92 19.34 -0.44
N TYR A 604 9.61 19.24 -0.63
CA TYR A 604 8.65 19.99 0.17
C TYR A 604 8.65 19.55 1.64
N LEU A 605 8.63 18.24 1.91
CA LEU A 605 8.75 17.68 3.26
C LEU A 605 10.07 18.07 3.93
N ARG A 606 11.18 18.15 3.19
CA ARG A 606 12.47 18.63 3.70
C ARG A 606 12.43 20.09 4.15
N GLY A 607 11.64 20.92 3.46
CA GLY A 607 11.37 22.31 3.83
C GLY A 607 10.29 22.50 4.89
N THR A 608 9.61 21.42 5.32
CA THR A 608 8.44 21.43 6.21
C THR A 608 8.47 20.30 7.24
N THR A 609 9.65 19.86 7.67
CA THR A 609 9.82 18.81 8.70
C THR A 609 9.37 19.29 10.10
N ASP A 610 9.34 20.62 10.27
CA ASP A 610 8.81 21.39 11.39
C ASP A 610 7.28 21.60 11.36
N MET A 611 6.58 21.12 10.32
CA MET A 611 5.14 21.30 10.11
C MET A 611 4.31 20.23 10.85
N ARG A 612 3.24 20.67 11.51
CA ARG A 612 2.43 19.90 12.46
C ARG A 612 0.95 20.31 12.36
N LEU A 613 0.02 19.46 12.80
CA LEU A 613 -1.36 19.88 13.11
C LEU A 613 -1.39 20.49 14.50
N PHE A 614 -2.04 21.65 14.68
CA PHE A 614 -2.15 22.37 15.95
C PHE A 614 -3.62 22.59 16.31
N TYR A 615 -4.05 21.96 17.41
CA TYR A 615 -5.38 22.09 18.00
C TYR A 615 -5.31 23.17 19.10
N PRO A 616 -5.92 24.36 18.93
CA PRO A 616 -5.82 25.46 19.89
C PRO A 616 -6.92 25.45 20.96
N ASN A 617 -6.57 25.84 22.19
CA ASN A 617 -7.48 25.89 23.35
C ASN A 617 -8.61 26.93 23.22
N LYS A 618 -8.43 27.93 22.35
CA LYS A 618 -9.45 28.92 21.96
C LYS A 618 -9.84 28.64 20.51
N SER A 619 -10.85 27.80 20.32
CA SER A 619 -11.31 27.38 18.99
C SER A 619 -12.81 27.09 18.98
N ASN A 620 -13.40 27.01 17.77
CA ASN A 620 -14.78 26.61 17.59
C ASN A 620 -14.92 25.06 17.70
N PRO A 621 -15.64 24.51 18.69
CA PRO A 621 -15.83 23.07 18.84
C PRO A 621 -16.80 22.47 17.81
N GLN A 622 -17.49 23.28 17.00
CA GLN A 622 -18.42 22.79 15.98
C GLN A 622 -17.71 21.97 14.89
N LEU A 623 -18.33 20.87 14.49
CA LEU A 623 -17.96 20.14 13.28
C LEU A 623 -18.35 20.98 12.05
N VAL A 624 -17.38 21.26 11.18
CA VAL A 624 -17.59 21.97 9.90
C VAL A 624 -16.95 21.14 8.77
N GLY A 625 -17.70 20.95 7.68
CA GLY A 625 -17.26 20.24 6.49
C GLY A 625 -17.01 21.15 5.29
N TYR A 626 -16.14 20.71 4.39
CA TYR A 626 -15.86 21.33 3.09
C TYR A 626 -15.79 20.25 2.01
N ALA A 627 -16.34 20.52 0.82
CA ALA A 627 -16.28 19.66 -0.34
C ALA A 627 -15.89 20.45 -1.62
N ASP A 628 -15.23 19.78 -2.55
CA ASP A 628 -14.83 20.29 -3.87
C ASP A 628 -14.59 19.12 -4.83
N ALA A 629 -14.77 19.32 -6.14
CA ALA A 629 -14.38 18.36 -7.16
C ALA A 629 -13.52 18.97 -8.27
N GLY A 630 -12.31 18.43 -8.42
CA GLY A 630 -11.43 18.72 -9.55
C GLY A 630 -11.97 18.06 -10.82
N TYR A 631 -12.91 18.70 -11.51
CA TYR A 631 -13.54 18.19 -12.73
C TYR A 631 -12.51 17.89 -13.82
N LEU A 632 -12.53 16.67 -14.36
CA LEU A 632 -11.58 16.16 -15.37
C LEU A 632 -10.08 16.32 -15.00
N SER A 633 -9.76 16.37 -13.70
CA SER A 633 -8.37 16.43 -13.20
C SER A 633 -7.53 15.19 -13.52
N ASP A 634 -8.14 14.08 -13.95
CA ASP A 634 -7.49 13.04 -14.77
C ASP A 634 -7.92 13.22 -16.23
N PRO A 635 -7.19 14.04 -17.02
CA PRO A 635 -7.56 14.36 -18.40
C PRO A 635 -7.32 13.18 -19.35
N HIS A 636 -6.53 12.18 -18.93
CA HIS A 636 -6.20 10.99 -19.71
C HIS A 636 -7.27 9.91 -19.64
N LYS A 637 -7.95 9.78 -18.48
CA LYS A 637 -9.01 8.79 -18.25
C LYS A 637 -10.41 9.40 -18.08
N GLY A 638 -10.54 10.71 -18.26
CA GLY A 638 -11.80 11.45 -18.18
C GLY A 638 -12.47 11.33 -16.81
N ARG A 639 -11.69 11.50 -15.73
CA ARG A 639 -12.16 11.37 -14.33
C ARG A 639 -11.89 12.63 -13.53
N SER A 640 -12.74 12.87 -12.55
CA SER A 640 -12.60 13.98 -11.60
C SER A 640 -11.94 13.52 -10.29
N GLN A 641 -11.52 14.46 -9.46
CA GLN A 641 -11.01 14.22 -8.11
C GLN A 641 -12.05 14.70 -7.11
N THR A 642 -12.45 13.87 -6.15
CA THR A 642 -13.19 14.30 -4.95
C THR A 642 -12.20 14.75 -3.88
N GLY A 643 -12.43 15.94 -3.32
CA GLY A 643 -11.80 16.43 -2.11
C GLY A 643 -12.83 16.67 -1.02
N TYR A 644 -12.52 16.30 0.21
CA TYR A 644 -13.26 16.78 1.38
C TYR A 644 -12.37 16.97 2.61
N LEU A 645 -12.83 17.82 3.52
CA LEU A 645 -12.21 18.13 4.80
C LEU A 645 -13.29 18.28 5.87
N PHE A 646 -13.04 17.78 7.07
CA PHE A 646 -13.80 18.08 8.27
C PHE A 646 -12.89 18.66 9.35
N THR A 647 -13.26 19.82 9.87
CA THR A 647 -12.60 20.51 10.99
C THR A 647 -13.44 20.45 12.24
N CYS A 648 -12.78 20.35 13.39
CA CYS A 648 -13.33 20.54 14.73
C CYS A 648 -12.20 21.15 15.58
N GLY A 649 -12.50 22.12 16.45
CA GLY A 649 -11.45 22.91 17.11
C GLY A 649 -10.59 23.68 16.10
N ASP A 650 -11.22 24.24 15.07
CA ASP A 650 -10.59 24.94 13.93
C ASP A 650 -9.45 24.18 13.20
N THR A 651 -9.39 22.86 13.39
CA THR A 651 -8.28 21.99 12.96
C THR A 651 -8.79 20.74 12.26
N ALA A 652 -8.06 20.26 11.26
CA ALA A 652 -8.45 19.05 10.51
C ALA A 652 -8.54 17.79 11.40
N ILE A 653 -9.69 17.10 11.36
CA ILE A 653 -9.88 15.79 12.02
C ILE A 653 -10.09 14.65 11.02
N SER A 654 -10.75 14.91 9.87
CA SER A 654 -10.85 13.97 8.75
C SER A 654 -10.65 14.72 7.42
N TRP A 655 -10.10 14.04 6.43
CA TRP A 655 -9.90 14.57 5.08
C TRP A 655 -9.76 13.45 4.06
N ARG A 656 -10.01 13.77 2.79
CA ARG A 656 -9.83 12.82 1.68
C ARG A 656 -9.44 13.52 0.39
N SER A 657 -8.55 12.88 -0.35
CA SER A 657 -8.29 13.14 -1.77
C SER A 657 -8.41 11.81 -2.52
N VAL A 658 -9.38 11.68 -3.42
CA VAL A 658 -9.61 10.42 -4.15
C VAL A 658 -10.13 10.65 -5.58
N LYS A 659 -9.63 9.88 -6.55
CA LYS A 659 -10.13 9.91 -7.92
C LYS A 659 -11.50 9.25 -8.02
N GLN A 660 -12.45 9.92 -8.67
CA GLN A 660 -13.81 9.41 -8.85
C GLN A 660 -13.81 8.15 -9.74
N THR A 661 -14.44 7.09 -9.25
CA THR A 661 -14.59 5.79 -9.95
C THR A 661 -15.63 5.81 -11.07
N ILE A 662 -16.37 6.91 -11.19
CA ILE A 662 -17.39 7.19 -12.23
C ILE A 662 -16.91 8.42 -13.02
N SER A 663 -17.18 8.46 -14.33
CA SER A 663 -16.93 9.67 -15.14
C SER A 663 -18.09 10.64 -14.96
N ALA A 664 -17.81 11.78 -14.34
CA ALA A 664 -18.75 12.89 -14.29
C ALA A 664 -18.93 13.50 -15.70
N THR A 665 -20.18 13.82 -16.03
CA THR A 665 -20.59 14.41 -17.33
C THR A 665 -20.50 15.94 -17.36
N SER A 666 -20.27 16.57 -16.20
CA SER A 666 -20.14 18.02 -16.00
C SER A 666 -19.49 18.27 -14.62
N SER A 667 -18.94 19.46 -14.37
CA SER A 667 -18.43 19.83 -13.03
C SER A 667 -19.52 19.65 -11.96
N ASN A 668 -20.73 20.17 -12.19
CA ASN A 668 -21.89 19.95 -11.32
C ASN A 668 -22.12 18.48 -10.94
N HIS A 669 -21.92 17.53 -11.87
CA HIS A 669 -22.04 16.11 -11.57
C HIS A 669 -20.86 15.60 -10.72
N SER A 670 -19.63 16.07 -10.93
CA SER A 670 -18.52 15.73 -10.03
C SER A 670 -18.65 16.36 -8.65
N GLU A 671 -19.20 17.57 -8.53
CA GLU A 671 -19.50 18.18 -7.23
C GLU A 671 -20.55 17.38 -6.47
N ILE A 672 -21.64 16.97 -7.14
CA ILE A 672 -22.69 16.13 -6.57
C ILE A 672 -22.12 14.78 -6.07
N ILE A 673 -21.11 14.23 -6.75
CA ILE A 673 -20.38 13.04 -6.27
C ILE A 673 -19.48 13.39 -5.06
N ALA A 674 -18.80 14.53 -5.05
CA ALA A 674 -17.94 14.95 -3.95
C ALA A 674 -18.71 15.28 -2.66
N ILE A 675 -19.80 16.05 -2.75
CA ILE A 675 -20.65 16.39 -1.62
C ILE A 675 -21.40 15.17 -1.09
N HIS A 676 -21.72 14.18 -1.94
CA HIS A 676 -22.29 12.90 -1.49
C HIS A 676 -21.30 12.11 -0.62
N GLU A 677 -20.05 11.95 -1.06
CA GLU A 677 -19.02 11.26 -0.26
C GLU A 677 -18.71 12.03 1.03
N ALA A 678 -18.62 13.37 0.98
CA ALA A 678 -18.47 14.21 2.17
C ALA A 678 -19.66 14.08 3.13
N SER A 679 -20.88 13.97 2.62
CA SER A 679 -22.09 13.79 3.45
C SER A 679 -22.09 12.43 4.17
N ARG A 680 -21.60 11.37 3.51
CA ARG A 680 -21.46 10.03 4.12
C ARG A 680 -20.45 10.04 5.28
N GLU A 681 -19.31 10.71 5.10
CA GLU A 681 -18.35 10.96 6.17
C GLU A 681 -18.97 11.79 7.31
N CYS A 682 -19.67 12.87 6.95
CA CYS A 682 -20.32 13.79 7.90
C CYS A 682 -21.34 13.10 8.81
N VAL A 683 -22.13 12.14 8.30
CA VAL A 683 -23.09 11.38 9.10
C VAL A 683 -22.38 10.55 10.16
N TRP A 684 -21.34 9.80 9.78
CA TRP A 684 -20.56 9.00 10.74
C TRP A 684 -19.85 9.89 11.78
N LEU A 685 -19.22 10.99 11.35
CA LEU A 685 -18.61 11.97 12.24
C LEU A 685 -19.61 12.57 13.22
N ARG A 686 -20.80 12.99 12.77
CA ARG A 686 -21.88 13.46 13.64
C ARG A 686 -22.24 12.39 14.68
N SER A 687 -22.45 11.15 14.25
CA SER A 687 -22.83 10.05 15.17
C SER A 687 -21.76 9.75 16.22
N VAL A 688 -20.48 9.70 15.85
CA VAL A 688 -19.35 9.50 16.79
C VAL A 688 -19.25 10.66 17.78
N ILE A 689 -19.21 11.90 17.29
CA ILE A 689 -19.02 13.11 18.10
C ILE A 689 -20.22 13.30 19.05
N GLN A 690 -21.44 13.13 18.54
CA GLN A 690 -22.66 13.20 19.35
C GLN A 690 -22.65 12.14 20.46
N HIS A 691 -22.38 10.88 20.13
CA HIS A 691 -22.34 9.80 21.13
C HIS A 691 -21.33 10.09 22.24
N ILE A 692 -20.11 10.50 21.89
CA ILE A 692 -19.07 10.81 22.87
C ILE A 692 -19.49 12.00 23.75
N ARG A 693 -19.95 13.11 23.15
CA ARG A 693 -20.37 14.30 23.92
C ARG A 693 -21.54 14.01 24.84
N GLU A 694 -22.59 13.36 24.34
CA GLU A 694 -23.79 13.03 25.13
C GLU A 694 -23.47 12.10 26.30
N LYS A 695 -22.64 11.05 26.10
CA LYS A 695 -22.24 10.15 27.20
C LYS A 695 -21.30 10.80 28.22
N CYS A 696 -20.44 11.74 27.80
CA CYS A 696 -19.66 12.56 28.74
C CYS A 696 -20.54 13.61 29.48
N GLY A 697 -21.77 13.86 29.02
CA GLY A 697 -22.66 14.89 29.55
C GLY A 697 -22.33 16.31 29.08
N LEU A 698 -21.58 16.43 27.98
CA LEU A 698 -21.26 17.69 27.31
C LEU A 698 -22.44 18.13 26.42
N SER A 699 -22.40 19.37 25.93
CA SER A 699 -23.43 19.89 25.02
C SER A 699 -23.57 19.03 23.76
N SER A 700 -24.79 18.56 23.47
CA SER A 700 -25.05 17.80 22.25
C SER A 700 -24.96 18.68 21.01
N ILE A 701 -24.59 18.07 19.88
CA ILE A 701 -24.61 18.69 18.55
C ILE A 701 -25.91 18.39 17.78
N LYS A 702 -26.81 17.60 18.36
CA LYS A 702 -28.04 17.08 17.72
C LYS A 702 -28.93 18.19 17.17
N ASP A 703 -29.12 19.25 17.96
CA ASP A 703 -30.06 20.34 17.67
C ASP A 703 -29.57 21.32 16.59
N ASN A 704 -28.36 21.11 16.05
CA ASN A 704 -27.78 21.95 15.01
C ASN A 704 -27.33 21.13 13.78
N PRO A 705 -27.71 21.52 12.55
CA PRO A 705 -27.19 20.90 11.35
C PRO A 705 -25.69 21.20 11.19
N THR A 706 -24.90 20.19 10.84
CA THR A 706 -23.49 20.40 10.49
C THR A 706 -23.41 21.23 9.20
N ILE A 707 -22.61 22.30 9.22
CA ILE A 707 -22.38 23.11 8.03
C ILE A 707 -21.47 22.32 7.09
N LEU A 708 -21.90 22.14 5.84
CA LEU A 708 -21.09 21.59 4.75
C LEU A 708 -20.94 22.67 3.68
N TYR A 709 -19.71 23.16 3.51
CA TYR A 709 -19.36 24.19 2.54
C TYR A 709 -19.03 23.60 1.18
N GLU A 710 -19.51 24.28 0.15
CA GLU A 710 -19.31 23.96 -1.27
C GLU A 710 -19.41 25.29 -2.06
N ASP A 711 -18.73 25.44 -3.20
CA ASP A 711 -18.61 26.72 -3.93
C ASP A 711 -19.37 26.79 -5.27
N ASN A 712 -19.92 25.68 -5.75
CA ASN A 712 -20.62 25.56 -7.02
C ASN A 712 -22.13 25.77 -6.85
N ALA A 713 -22.58 27.00 -7.14
CA ALA A 713 -23.98 27.39 -7.03
C ALA A 713 -24.98 26.42 -7.74
N ALA A 714 -24.59 25.76 -8.83
CA ALA A 714 -25.47 24.81 -9.52
C ALA A 714 -25.67 23.51 -8.73
N CYS A 715 -24.61 23.02 -8.08
CA CYS A 715 -24.66 21.85 -7.19
C CYS A 715 -25.55 22.17 -5.98
N ILE A 716 -25.30 23.28 -5.29
CA ILE A 716 -26.09 23.72 -4.13
C ILE A 716 -27.58 23.86 -4.48
N THR A 717 -27.91 24.45 -5.63
CA THR A 717 -29.30 24.54 -6.10
C THR A 717 -29.92 23.16 -6.35
N GLN A 718 -29.16 22.21 -6.90
CA GLN A 718 -29.63 20.85 -7.16
C GLN A 718 -29.76 20.01 -5.88
N ILE A 719 -28.85 20.15 -4.91
CA ILE A 719 -28.97 19.48 -3.61
C ILE A 719 -30.15 20.04 -2.80
N ARG A 720 -30.44 21.36 -2.88
CA ARG A 720 -31.64 21.96 -2.24
C ARG A 720 -32.96 21.56 -2.91
N GLY A 721 -32.96 21.33 -4.22
CA GLY A 721 -34.14 20.83 -4.95
C GLY A 721 -34.34 19.31 -4.80
N GLY A 722 -33.25 18.57 -4.62
CA GLY A 722 -33.22 17.11 -4.68
C GLY A 722 -33.19 16.58 -6.10
N TYR A 723 -33.32 15.25 -6.23
CA TYR A 723 -33.38 14.61 -7.55
C TYR A 723 -34.69 14.96 -8.26
N ILE A 724 -34.62 15.90 -9.20
CA ILE A 724 -35.71 16.26 -10.11
C ILE A 724 -35.41 15.66 -11.49
N LYS A 725 -36.31 14.80 -11.99
CA LYS A 725 -36.15 14.06 -13.25
C LYS A 725 -36.36 14.96 -14.49
N GLY A 726 -35.40 15.84 -14.76
CA GLY A 726 -35.30 16.61 -16.01
C GLY A 726 -34.09 16.19 -16.86
N ASP A 727 -34.03 16.60 -18.13
CA ASP A 727 -33.00 16.12 -19.09
C ASP A 727 -31.56 16.36 -18.66
N ARG A 728 -31.31 17.45 -17.91
CA ARG A 728 -29.99 17.80 -17.36
C ARG A 728 -29.55 16.93 -16.18
N ILE A 729 -30.46 16.19 -15.53
CA ILE A 729 -30.20 15.47 -14.27
C ILE A 729 -30.56 13.98 -14.36
N LYS A 730 -31.43 13.56 -15.29
CA LYS A 730 -31.91 12.16 -15.47
C LYS A 730 -30.83 11.08 -15.69
N HIS A 731 -29.58 11.47 -15.89
CA HIS A 731 -28.42 10.59 -16.06
C HIS A 731 -27.56 10.48 -14.79
N ILE A 732 -27.80 11.32 -13.78
CA ILE A 732 -27.20 11.25 -12.44
C ILE A 732 -28.06 10.28 -11.61
N SER A 733 -27.43 9.33 -10.91
CA SER A 733 -28.18 8.37 -10.09
C SER A 733 -28.83 9.08 -8.88
N PRO A 734 -30.12 8.83 -8.56
CA PRO A 734 -30.81 9.48 -7.44
C PRO A 734 -30.08 9.35 -6.09
N LYS A 735 -29.32 8.25 -5.88
CA LYS A 735 -28.56 8.02 -4.64
C LYS A 735 -27.59 9.15 -4.29
N PHE A 736 -27.05 9.88 -5.27
CA PHE A 736 -26.13 10.98 -5.02
C PHE A 736 -26.83 12.19 -4.37
N PHE A 737 -28.16 12.27 -4.48
CA PHE A 737 -28.98 13.29 -3.84
C PHE A 737 -29.34 12.95 -2.38
N TYR A 738 -28.76 11.90 -1.78
CA TYR A 738 -28.90 11.60 -0.34
C TYR A 738 -28.61 12.81 0.57
N THR A 739 -27.72 13.73 0.17
CA THR A 739 -27.48 14.99 0.89
C THR A 739 -28.74 15.86 1.01
N HIS A 740 -29.68 15.80 0.07
CA HIS A 740 -30.99 16.49 0.17
C HIS A 740 -31.86 15.94 1.30
N GLU A 741 -31.78 14.63 1.54
CA GLU A 741 -32.52 13.97 2.61
C GLU A 741 -31.96 14.40 3.97
N LEU A 742 -30.63 14.49 4.08
CA LEU A 742 -29.92 15.05 5.24
C LEU A 742 -30.13 16.57 5.43
N GLN A 743 -30.40 17.31 4.35
CA GLN A 743 -30.85 18.71 4.43
C GLN A 743 -32.29 18.84 4.94
N LYS A 744 -33.15 17.87 4.63
CA LYS A 744 -34.55 17.82 5.07
C LYS A 744 -34.73 17.32 6.50
N SER A 745 -33.87 16.41 6.97
CA SER A 745 -33.87 15.96 8.37
C SER A 745 -33.30 17.00 9.33
N GLY A 746 -32.51 17.96 8.83
CA GLY A 746 -31.79 18.92 9.65
C GLY A 746 -30.42 18.43 10.13
N ASP A 747 -29.86 17.39 9.51
CA ASP A 747 -28.52 16.89 9.84
C ASP A 747 -27.40 17.70 9.19
N ILE A 748 -27.61 18.18 7.96
CA ILE A 748 -26.60 18.92 7.19
C ILE A 748 -27.19 20.21 6.61
N ASN A 749 -26.45 21.31 6.71
CA ASN A 749 -26.77 22.58 6.08
C ASN A 749 -25.73 22.94 5.03
N VAL A 750 -26.08 22.72 3.75
CA VAL A 750 -25.20 23.05 2.61
C VAL A 750 -25.22 24.57 2.36
N LYS A 751 -24.06 25.19 2.63
CA LYS A 751 -23.83 26.63 2.49
C LYS A 751 -22.83 26.91 1.37
N GLN A 752 -23.08 27.98 0.62
CA GLN A 752 -22.12 28.42 -0.39
C GLN A 752 -20.90 29.08 0.28
N ILE A 753 -19.71 28.75 -0.20
CA ILE A 753 -18.45 29.45 0.09
C ILE A 753 -17.87 30.04 -1.20
N ARG A 754 -16.86 30.90 -1.10
CA ARG A 754 -16.04 31.31 -2.24
C ARG A 754 -14.95 30.26 -2.47
N SER A 755 -14.64 29.96 -3.73
CA SER A 755 -13.56 29.01 -4.10
C SER A 755 -12.20 29.36 -3.45
N SER A 756 -11.86 30.64 -3.37
CA SER A 756 -10.65 31.16 -2.70
C SER A 756 -10.64 31.03 -1.15
N GLU A 757 -11.73 30.53 -0.58
CA GLU A 757 -11.96 30.26 0.85
C GLU A 757 -12.35 28.79 1.10
N ASN A 758 -12.61 27.99 0.05
CA ASN A 758 -12.91 26.56 0.17
C ASN A 758 -11.65 25.79 0.60
N LEU A 759 -11.70 25.10 1.73
CA LEU A 759 -10.56 24.35 2.25
C LEU A 759 -10.40 22.99 1.56
N ALA A 760 -11.40 22.52 0.80
CA ALA A 760 -11.32 21.26 0.06
C ALA A 760 -10.42 21.34 -1.19
N ASP A 761 -10.13 22.54 -1.70
CA ASP A 761 -9.32 22.82 -2.90
C ASP A 761 -7.96 22.10 -2.92
N ILE A 762 -7.29 22.04 -1.77
CA ILE A 762 -5.97 21.42 -1.61
C ILE A 762 -5.98 19.90 -1.84
N PHE A 763 -7.16 19.27 -1.82
CA PHE A 763 -7.35 17.84 -2.05
C PHE A 763 -7.75 17.50 -3.49
N THR A 764 -7.99 18.48 -4.37
CA THR A 764 -8.47 18.25 -5.74
C THR A 764 -7.55 18.77 -6.84
N LYS A 765 -6.78 19.83 -6.56
CA LYS A 765 -6.00 20.57 -7.56
C LYS A 765 -4.65 21.05 -6.99
N SER A 766 -3.65 21.17 -7.86
CA SER A 766 -2.34 21.76 -7.50
C SER A 766 -2.46 23.28 -7.40
N LEU A 767 -2.22 23.85 -6.22
CA LEU A 767 -2.46 25.26 -5.95
C LEU A 767 -1.19 26.14 -6.09
N PRO A 768 -1.33 27.42 -6.49
CA PRO A 768 -0.25 28.41 -6.38
C PRO A 768 0.22 28.58 -4.93
N THR A 769 1.51 28.86 -4.74
CA THR A 769 2.18 28.91 -3.42
C THR A 769 1.47 29.79 -2.37
N THR A 770 0.87 30.90 -2.76
CA THR A 770 0.12 31.80 -1.86
C THR A 770 -1.18 31.16 -1.37
N THR A 771 -2.03 30.70 -2.29
CA THR A 771 -3.28 29.99 -1.97
C THR A 771 -3.01 28.71 -1.20
N PHE A 772 -2.01 27.94 -1.60
CA PHE A 772 -1.58 26.72 -0.91
C PHE A 772 -1.22 27.02 0.55
N LYS A 773 -0.33 27.99 0.82
CA LYS A 773 0.04 28.37 2.19
C LYS A 773 -1.15 28.87 3.02
N LYS A 774 -2.07 29.63 2.41
CA LYS A 774 -3.32 30.08 3.07
C LYS A 774 -4.16 28.88 3.51
N ILE A 775 -4.41 27.91 2.63
CA ILE A 775 -5.22 26.74 2.98
C ILE A 775 -4.50 25.85 3.99
N VAL A 776 -3.20 25.60 3.86
CA VAL A 776 -2.41 24.86 4.86
C VAL A 776 -2.53 25.49 6.26
N HIS A 777 -2.50 26.82 6.36
CA HIS A 777 -2.77 27.50 7.63
C HIS A 777 -4.22 27.32 8.10
N ASN A 778 -5.20 27.47 7.20
CA ASN A 778 -6.62 27.40 7.55
C ASN A 778 -7.13 25.98 7.89
N ILE A 779 -6.42 24.91 7.50
CA ILE A 779 -6.72 23.53 7.94
C ILE A 779 -6.07 23.16 9.29
N GLY A 780 -5.50 24.15 9.99
CA GLY A 780 -4.89 23.99 11.30
C GLY A 780 -3.43 23.52 11.30
N MET A 781 -2.74 23.53 10.15
CA MET A 781 -1.30 23.21 10.14
C MET A 781 -0.44 24.43 10.49
N ARG A 782 0.56 24.22 11.34
CA ARG A 782 1.51 25.24 11.82
C ARG A 782 2.93 24.68 11.75
N ARG A 783 3.93 25.55 11.58
CA ARG A 783 5.32 25.18 11.89
C ARG A 783 5.58 25.44 13.37
N LEU A 784 6.36 24.59 14.02
CA LEU A 784 6.76 24.78 15.42
C LEU A 784 7.36 26.17 15.67
N LYS A 785 8.28 26.62 14.81
CA LYS A 785 8.94 27.93 14.96
C LYS A 785 7.97 29.12 14.86
N ASP A 786 6.90 28.99 14.07
CA ASP A 786 5.93 30.06 13.86
C ASP A 786 5.06 30.26 15.13
N LEU A 787 4.94 29.23 15.96
CA LEU A 787 4.28 29.27 17.28
C LEU A 787 5.21 29.79 18.37
N LEU A 788 6.48 29.36 18.39
CA LEU A 788 7.47 29.81 19.38
C LEU A 788 7.80 31.32 19.30
N ILE A 789 7.55 31.96 18.15
CA ILE A 789 7.71 33.41 17.95
C ILE A 789 6.53 34.21 18.51
N LEU A 790 5.38 33.59 18.79
CA LEU A 790 4.19 34.27 19.36
C LEU A 790 4.18 34.26 20.90
N ASN A 791 5.05 33.46 21.52
CA ASN A 791 5.12 33.28 22.97
C ASN A 791 6.42 33.87 23.58
N ASN A 792 7.09 34.78 22.85
CA ASN A 792 8.20 35.64 23.30
C ASN A 792 7.89 37.09 22.94
#